data_AF-A0A9P4Y5X2-F1
#
_entry.id   AF-A0A9P4Y5X2-F1
#
_cell.length_a   1.000
_cell.length_b   1.000
_cell.length_c   1.000
_cell.angle_alpha   90.00
_cell.angle_beta   90.00
_cell.angle_gamma   90.00
#
_symmetry.space_group_name_H-M   'P 1'
#
loop_
_entity.id
_entity.type
_entity.pdbx_description
1 polymer ?
#
loop_
_entity_poly.entity_id
_entity_poly.type
_entity_poly.pdbx_seq_one_letter_code
_entity_poly.pdbx_strand_id
1 'polypeptide(L)'
;MAYDRFLEKDESRAETKEEELGRLRGLLASVYTPWLVTMNKSDPRKAYVWRHMREDEVDIYRLDDHVWLWTCLEEIEALRIRQGLDPRKAALLIDDDEDDNSRPLDAQRGLLQRFTTENEVSQQRMLAVTRSHRETRFLFHARDTALFYAHDWNFFQLDKSFDELWKRTIKSQSHHNENADHEWENVLRFGMAIVAGTRNFPINKKSANDLLRDSFKALVQASCHNGLVAGQVDALSRKPSFPNYSSDEDRQYYHQAGFEICHILLLHARRIEATLEPQLEVNDQLRQIFLTQPKRQGIGAEQPANKLELILKLLDSDGRLGGQRSLTMRKSTPFNSMIDASSISLLDEEWLYKYPDFLMTKKIDLPQLLKSLEAKKSFESTAETIGTIVGKGLEQMSQTRSNTLEYGELPGWFIYEDIYGPITFVASTPKQKHLKRRQNLPQFWRGESTALGNTGLWMRICGARSAETAKKRFVWLPHTNIETSLLCWSASSDSDKSAVSLFFDRHSRYESHLWDDTTLVLNIWQTKIHMRFFVLADKARAQHIGLPAPSSAPFPGTSEKEIRRASMGFRFDGDLFDRYWTCHFIQYLPNLRLKNDDRDVVNPQRSWDFEFYTDGSNRPQDKHWWQRKVLELHLLHRMLSAAVAGSVDILTQIRKELGIGESALSFSILNSQAHSRSRHSWQEYEHILQAAEEDLTSILKTLQKWDTREYDRGPEKPRWTRNDEKKYRGHINKFRSQTERQAWDLEIHRDNMRNLRETLTTIREKARED
;
A
#
# COMPACT_ATOMS: atom_id res chain seq x y z
N MET A 1 -41.82 -13.90 42.25
CA MET A 1 -42.73 -14.96 41.77
C MET A 1 -42.33 -15.48 40.39
N ALA A 2 -41.06 -15.84 40.18
CA ALA A 2 -40.57 -16.49 38.95
C ALA A 2 -39.48 -17.55 39.23
N TYR A 3 -39.19 -17.84 40.50
CA TYR A 3 -38.18 -18.82 40.91
C TYR A 3 -38.80 -20.17 41.34
N ASP A 4 -40.07 -20.17 41.76
CA ASP A 4 -40.76 -21.39 42.24
C ASP A 4 -41.45 -22.21 41.12
N ARG A 5 -41.33 -21.82 39.85
CA ARG A 5 -41.86 -22.62 38.71
C ARG A 5 -40.83 -23.50 38.02
N PHE A 6 -39.58 -23.54 38.50
CA PHE A 6 -38.53 -24.37 37.90
C PHE A 6 -38.29 -25.70 38.63
N LEU A 7 -38.98 -25.95 39.75
CA LEU A 7 -38.74 -27.15 40.59
C LEU A 7 -39.90 -28.15 40.66
N GLU A 8 -41.03 -27.90 40.00
CA GLU A 8 -42.15 -28.85 39.96
C GLU A 8 -42.64 -29.08 38.53
N LYS A 9 -41.86 -29.88 37.79
CA LYS A 9 -42.29 -30.82 36.73
C LYS A 9 -41.08 -31.19 35.88
N ASP A 10 -40.42 -32.31 36.23
CA ASP A 10 -40.04 -33.31 35.23
C ASP A 10 -39.48 -34.57 35.94
N GLU A 11 -40.39 -35.42 36.40
CA GLU A 11 -40.08 -36.83 36.73
C GLU A 11 -40.22 -37.74 35.49
N SER A 12 -40.19 -37.20 34.27
CA SER A 12 -40.25 -38.02 33.05
C SER A 12 -39.42 -37.46 31.90
N ARG A 13 -38.10 -37.40 32.05
CA ARG A 13 -37.18 -37.45 30.91
C ARG A 13 -35.78 -37.83 31.38
N ALA A 14 -35.48 -39.12 31.31
CA ALA A 14 -34.10 -39.53 31.06
C ALA A 14 -33.75 -39.13 29.62
N GLU A 15 -33.62 -37.82 29.35
CA GLU A 15 -32.85 -37.38 28.19
C GLU A 15 -31.46 -37.97 28.40
N THR A 16 -31.03 -38.82 27.46
CA THR A 16 -29.71 -39.43 27.57
C THR A 16 -28.69 -38.28 27.58
N LYS A 17 -27.63 -38.37 28.40
CA LYS A 17 -26.54 -37.37 28.43
C LYS A 17 -26.02 -37.01 27.02
N GLU A 18 -26.18 -37.94 26.07
CA GLU A 18 -25.84 -37.79 24.67
C GLU A 18 -26.75 -36.81 23.91
N GLU A 19 -28.05 -36.74 24.21
CA GLU A 19 -28.99 -35.75 23.66
C GLU A 19 -28.72 -34.34 24.21
N GLU A 20 -28.44 -34.20 25.50
CA GLU A 20 -28.06 -32.91 26.12
C GLU A 20 -26.72 -32.40 25.55
N LEU A 21 -25.72 -33.28 25.44
CA LEU A 21 -24.46 -32.98 24.78
C LEU A 21 -24.66 -32.63 23.29
N GLY A 22 -25.58 -33.29 22.61
CA GLY A 22 -25.97 -32.98 21.23
C GLY A 22 -26.54 -31.57 21.08
N ARG A 23 -27.46 -31.16 21.97
CA ARG A 23 -28.02 -29.80 22.00
C ARG A 23 -26.96 -28.75 22.32
N LEU A 24 -26.10 -28.99 23.30
CA LEU A 24 -25.01 -28.07 23.65
C LEU A 24 -24.01 -27.89 22.50
N ARG A 25 -23.69 -28.98 21.78
CA ARG A 25 -22.85 -28.94 20.56
C ARG A 25 -23.52 -28.14 19.44
N GLY A 26 -24.81 -28.33 19.22
CA GLY A 26 -25.58 -27.55 18.23
C GLY A 26 -25.60 -26.06 18.56
N LEU A 27 -25.76 -25.72 19.83
CA LEU A 27 -25.72 -24.33 20.30
C LEU A 27 -24.34 -23.71 20.13
N LEU A 28 -23.26 -24.42 20.50
CA LEU A 28 -21.89 -23.95 20.25
C LEU A 28 -21.60 -23.77 18.76
N ALA A 29 -22.05 -24.69 17.90
CA ALA A 29 -21.90 -24.59 16.44
C ALA A 29 -22.62 -23.38 15.85
N SER A 30 -23.79 -23.03 16.39
CA SER A 30 -24.52 -21.81 16.00
C SER A 30 -23.77 -20.53 16.34
N VAL A 31 -22.86 -20.56 17.33
CA VAL A 31 -22.05 -19.42 17.74
C VAL A 31 -20.72 -19.36 16.97
N TYR A 32 -19.96 -20.46 16.91
CA TYR A 32 -18.63 -20.42 16.32
C TYR A 32 -18.66 -20.37 14.78
N THR A 33 -19.70 -20.88 14.11
CA THR A 33 -19.75 -20.89 12.64
C THR A 33 -19.86 -19.48 12.04
N PRO A 34 -20.79 -18.61 12.49
CA PRO A 34 -20.82 -17.21 12.05
C PRO A 34 -19.54 -16.45 12.41
N TRP A 35 -18.94 -16.77 13.56
CA TRP A 35 -17.69 -16.17 14.00
C TRP A 35 -16.51 -16.51 13.05
N LEU A 36 -16.36 -17.78 12.65
CA LEU A 36 -15.33 -18.19 11.67
C LEU A 36 -15.54 -17.54 10.29
N VAL A 37 -16.80 -17.45 9.83
CA VAL A 37 -17.12 -16.74 8.57
C VAL A 37 -16.72 -15.27 8.65
N THR A 38 -16.98 -14.63 9.79
CA THR A 38 -16.62 -13.22 10.02
C THR A 38 -15.10 -13.05 10.07
N MET A 39 -14.39 -13.95 10.77
CA MET A 39 -12.92 -13.98 10.81
C MET A 39 -12.31 -14.12 9.42
N ASN A 40 -12.79 -15.07 8.61
CA ASN A 40 -12.31 -15.28 7.24
C ASN A 40 -12.54 -14.06 6.35
N LYS A 41 -13.70 -13.40 6.46
CA LYS A 41 -13.99 -12.16 5.72
C LYS A 41 -13.09 -10.99 6.14
N SER A 42 -12.73 -10.92 7.41
CA SER A 42 -11.86 -9.86 7.94
C SER A 42 -10.39 -10.01 7.56
N ASP A 43 -10.00 -11.19 7.08
CA ASP A 43 -8.63 -11.50 6.64
C ASP A 43 -8.58 -11.91 5.15
N PRO A 44 -8.74 -10.96 4.22
CA PRO A 44 -8.77 -11.24 2.79
C PRO A 44 -7.41 -11.70 2.23
N ARG A 45 -6.33 -11.58 3.01
CA ARG A 45 -4.97 -11.97 2.62
C ARG A 45 -4.64 -13.40 3.04
N LYS A 46 -5.52 -14.10 3.76
CA LYS A 46 -5.30 -15.46 4.31
C LYS A 46 -4.02 -15.52 5.13
N ALA A 47 -4.02 -14.64 6.09
CA ALA A 47 -2.87 -14.03 6.67
C ALA A 47 -2.83 -14.33 8.19
N TYR A 48 -3.93 -14.82 8.76
CA TYR A 48 -4.08 -15.18 10.16
C TYR A 48 -3.83 -14.00 11.09
N VAL A 49 -4.16 -12.79 10.64
CA VAL A 49 -4.07 -11.58 11.46
C VAL A 49 -5.37 -10.81 11.36
N TRP A 50 -5.89 -10.45 12.52
CA TRP A 50 -7.18 -9.83 12.71
C TRP A 50 -6.98 -8.49 13.41
N ARG A 51 -7.62 -7.47 12.86
CA ARG A 51 -7.48 -6.12 13.36
C ARG A 51 -8.13 -6.00 14.74
N HIS A 52 -7.38 -5.45 15.70
CA HIS A 52 -7.90 -5.06 17.01
C HIS A 52 -8.83 -3.85 16.89
N MET A 53 -8.30 -2.74 16.38
CA MET A 53 -9.03 -1.49 16.19
C MET A 53 -8.47 -0.69 15.02
N ARG A 54 -9.17 0.39 14.66
CA ARG A 54 -8.71 1.37 13.69
C ARG A 54 -8.62 2.74 14.35
N GLU A 55 -7.47 3.38 14.23
CA GLU A 55 -7.18 4.72 14.74
C GLU A 55 -6.59 5.55 13.61
N ASP A 56 -7.17 6.70 13.28
CA ASP A 56 -6.72 7.57 12.18
C ASP A 56 -6.45 6.83 10.85
N GLU A 57 -7.39 5.94 10.46
CA GLU A 57 -7.32 5.05 9.29
C GLU A 57 -6.27 3.93 9.33
N VAL A 58 -5.48 3.86 10.42
CA VAL A 58 -4.46 2.85 10.69
C VAL A 58 -5.09 1.64 11.36
N ASP A 59 -4.89 0.47 10.77
CA ASP A 59 -5.28 -0.79 11.40
C ASP A 59 -4.19 -1.22 12.42
N ILE A 60 -4.60 -1.46 13.66
CA ILE A 60 -3.73 -1.88 14.77
C ILE A 60 -3.97 -3.36 15.08
N TYR A 61 -2.88 -4.10 15.28
CA TYR A 61 -2.87 -5.53 15.56
C TYR A 61 -2.11 -5.78 16.87
N ARG A 62 -2.67 -6.60 17.76
CA ARG A 62 -2.04 -6.92 19.05
C ARG A 62 -1.86 -8.41 19.28
N LEU A 63 -0.68 -8.83 19.72
CA LEU A 63 -0.34 -10.24 19.83
C LEU A 63 -1.20 -10.97 20.88
N ASP A 64 -1.57 -10.29 21.97
CA ASP A 64 -2.43 -10.82 23.04
C ASP A 64 -3.82 -11.20 22.52
N ASP A 65 -4.45 -10.35 21.71
CA ASP A 65 -5.73 -10.68 21.06
C ASP A 65 -5.59 -11.95 20.20
N HIS A 66 -4.50 -12.05 19.45
CA HIS A 66 -4.30 -13.19 18.55
C HIS A 66 -3.97 -14.49 19.31
N VAL A 67 -3.35 -14.41 20.48
CA VAL A 67 -3.21 -15.57 21.39
C VAL A 67 -4.60 -16.08 21.78
N TRP A 68 -5.50 -15.21 22.21
CA TRP A 68 -6.86 -15.62 22.56
C TRP A 68 -7.62 -16.21 21.37
N LEU A 69 -7.52 -15.58 20.19
CA LEU A 69 -8.12 -16.09 18.96
C LEU A 69 -7.58 -17.48 18.61
N TRP A 70 -6.28 -17.69 18.74
CA TRP A 70 -5.65 -18.99 18.52
C TRP A 70 -6.17 -20.06 19.50
N THR A 71 -6.27 -19.73 20.80
CA THR A 71 -6.82 -20.66 21.79
C THR A 71 -8.27 -21.03 21.48
N CYS A 72 -9.09 -20.08 21.04
CA CYS A 72 -10.44 -20.37 20.58
C CYS A 72 -10.46 -21.31 19.36
N LEU A 73 -9.54 -21.14 18.41
CA LEU A 73 -9.41 -22.02 17.25
C LEU A 73 -9.02 -23.45 17.67
N GLU A 74 -8.09 -23.60 18.61
CA GLU A 74 -7.70 -24.93 19.15
C GLU A 74 -8.89 -25.64 19.81
N GLU A 75 -9.67 -24.93 20.64
CA GLU A 75 -10.84 -25.51 21.28
C GLU A 75 -11.93 -25.90 20.27
N ILE A 76 -12.14 -25.10 19.22
CA ILE A 76 -13.07 -25.44 18.14
C ILE A 76 -12.59 -26.69 17.39
N GLU A 77 -11.30 -26.80 17.09
CA GLU A 77 -10.72 -27.99 16.44
C GLU A 77 -10.90 -29.23 17.32
N ALA A 78 -10.59 -29.12 18.62
CA ALA A 78 -10.79 -30.21 19.58
C ALA A 78 -12.27 -30.65 19.66
N LEU A 79 -13.22 -29.70 19.64
CA LEU A 79 -14.65 -29.99 19.61
C LEU A 79 -15.07 -30.71 18.33
N ARG A 80 -14.53 -30.32 17.16
CA ARG A 80 -14.81 -30.99 15.87
C ARG A 80 -14.30 -32.43 15.87
N ILE A 81 -13.08 -32.66 16.36
CA ILE A 81 -12.50 -34.01 16.48
C ILE A 81 -13.37 -34.89 17.39
N ARG A 82 -13.81 -34.37 18.55
CA ARG A 82 -14.68 -35.09 19.50
C ARG A 82 -16.08 -35.41 18.93
N GLN A 83 -16.50 -34.75 17.86
CA GLN A 83 -17.79 -35.00 17.21
C GLN A 83 -17.73 -36.09 16.13
N GLY A 84 -16.56 -36.71 15.89
CA GLY A 84 -16.41 -37.72 14.85
C GLY A 84 -16.57 -37.16 13.42
N LEU A 85 -16.65 -35.84 13.29
CA LEU A 85 -16.50 -35.14 12.02
C LEU A 85 -15.04 -35.34 11.60
N ASP A 86 -14.82 -36.23 10.64
CA ASP A 86 -13.51 -36.36 9.99
C ASP A 86 -13.10 -34.94 9.55
N PRO A 87 -11.96 -34.40 10.01
CA PRO A 87 -11.51 -33.06 9.63
C PRO A 87 -11.41 -32.91 8.10
N ARG A 88 -11.31 -34.02 7.34
CA ARG A 88 -11.36 -34.04 5.88
C ARG A 88 -12.77 -34.04 5.28
N LYS A 89 -13.79 -34.52 6.00
CA LYS A 89 -15.20 -34.52 5.54
C LYS A 89 -15.99 -33.30 5.98
N ALA A 90 -15.63 -32.66 7.09
CA ALA A 90 -16.16 -31.35 7.47
C ALA A 90 -15.78 -30.25 6.45
N ALA A 91 -14.69 -30.46 5.70
CA ALA A 91 -14.26 -29.61 4.59
C ALA A 91 -15.16 -29.71 3.35
N LEU A 92 -16.04 -30.72 3.24
CA LEU A 92 -16.94 -30.92 2.08
C LEU A 92 -18.33 -30.27 2.25
N LEU A 93 -18.65 -29.73 3.44
CA LEU A 93 -19.93 -29.05 3.71
C LEU A 93 -19.82 -27.52 3.61
N ILE A 94 -18.62 -27.02 3.31
CA ILE A 94 -18.35 -25.64 2.93
C ILE A 94 -17.83 -25.75 1.49
N ASP A 95 -18.51 -25.14 0.53
CA ASP A 95 -18.24 -25.24 -0.92
C ASP A 95 -16.74 -25.38 -1.27
N ASP A 96 -16.45 -26.29 -2.21
CA ASP A 96 -15.15 -26.80 -2.69
C ASP A 96 -14.08 -25.76 -3.13
N ASP A 97 -14.27 -24.46 -2.90
CA ASP A 97 -13.31 -23.39 -3.22
C ASP A 97 -12.79 -22.60 -1.99
N GLU A 98 -13.34 -22.78 -0.77
CA GLU A 98 -12.84 -22.15 0.46
C GLU A 98 -11.80 -23.03 1.21
N ASP A 99 -10.66 -23.20 0.55
CA ASP A 99 -9.39 -23.76 1.06
C ASP A 99 -9.12 -23.42 2.56
N ASP A 100 -9.38 -24.41 3.43
CA ASP A 100 -8.69 -24.85 4.67
C ASP A 100 -8.03 -23.77 5.55
N ASN A 101 -8.73 -22.66 5.78
CA ASN A 101 -8.13 -21.41 6.27
C ASN A 101 -8.16 -21.21 7.79
N SER A 102 -8.38 -22.26 8.59
CA SER A 102 -8.60 -22.11 10.04
C SER A 102 -7.96 -23.21 10.88
N ARG A 103 -6.89 -23.83 10.39
CA ARG A 103 -6.12 -24.76 11.23
C ARG A 103 -5.34 -23.96 12.28
N PRO A 104 -5.47 -24.28 13.57
CA PRO A 104 -4.78 -23.56 14.65
C PRO A 104 -3.26 -23.54 14.46
N LEU A 105 -2.67 -24.61 13.92
CA LEU A 105 -1.23 -24.70 13.66
C LEU A 105 -0.75 -23.70 12.59
N ASP A 106 -1.52 -23.55 11.50
CA ASP A 106 -1.19 -22.62 10.43
C ASP A 106 -1.39 -21.17 10.90
N ALA A 107 -2.43 -20.92 11.70
CA ALA A 107 -2.65 -19.65 12.36
C ALA A 107 -1.49 -19.30 13.29
N GLN A 108 -1.10 -20.21 14.20
CA GLN A 108 0.03 -20.03 15.11
C GLN A 108 1.32 -19.69 14.37
N ARG A 109 1.66 -20.43 13.32
CA ARG A 109 2.85 -20.17 12.50
C ARG A 109 2.77 -18.79 11.83
N GLY A 110 1.63 -18.48 11.21
CA GLY A 110 1.40 -17.20 10.53
C GLY A 110 1.53 -16.01 11.49
N LEU A 111 0.94 -16.13 12.68
CA LEU A 111 1.02 -15.14 13.76
C LEU A 111 2.44 -14.87 14.19
N LEU A 112 3.18 -15.91 14.56
CA LEU A 112 4.56 -15.75 15.03
C LEU A 112 5.46 -15.13 13.96
N GLN A 113 5.32 -15.56 12.70
CA GLN A 113 6.07 -14.99 11.59
C GLN A 113 5.80 -13.49 11.41
N ARG A 114 4.56 -13.07 11.60
CA ARG A 114 4.12 -11.69 11.36
C ARG A 114 4.39 -10.77 12.52
N PHE A 115 4.32 -11.24 13.75
CA PHE A 115 4.71 -10.43 14.89
C PHE A 115 6.22 -10.41 15.08
N THR A 116 6.99 -11.28 14.40
CA THR A 116 8.44 -11.18 14.37
C THR A 116 8.91 -9.99 13.55
N THR A 117 9.65 -9.08 14.17
CA THR A 117 10.33 -7.98 13.48
C THR A 117 11.63 -7.62 14.20
N GLU A 118 12.44 -6.78 13.58
CA GLU A 118 13.70 -6.31 14.15
C GLU A 118 13.47 -5.04 14.98
N ASN A 119 14.04 -5.02 16.17
CA ASN A 119 14.05 -3.82 16.98
C ASN A 119 15.23 -2.91 16.56
N GLU A 120 14.93 -1.66 16.19
CA GLU A 120 15.94 -0.71 15.70
C GLU A 120 17.03 -0.35 16.73
N VAL A 121 16.70 -0.38 18.04
CA VAL A 121 17.65 0.00 19.09
C VAL A 121 18.60 -1.16 19.38
N SER A 122 18.08 -2.39 19.51
CA SER A 122 18.90 -3.56 19.83
C SER A 122 19.46 -4.27 18.60
N GLN A 123 18.98 -3.99 17.38
CA GLN A 123 19.32 -4.70 16.13
C GLN A 123 19.14 -6.22 16.27
N GLN A 124 18.05 -6.62 16.94
CA GLN A 124 17.71 -8.01 17.20
C GLN A 124 16.29 -8.30 16.76
N ARG A 125 16.11 -9.43 16.08
CA ARG A 125 14.78 -9.98 15.80
C ARG A 125 14.14 -10.47 17.09
N MET A 126 12.90 -10.04 17.32
CA MET A 126 12.07 -10.40 18.47
C MET A 126 10.58 -10.28 18.11
N LEU A 127 9.68 -10.64 19.03
CA LEU A 127 8.24 -10.56 18.82
C LEU A 127 7.73 -9.18 19.26
N ALA A 128 7.12 -8.45 18.32
CA ALA A 128 6.34 -7.28 18.64
C ALA A 128 5.06 -7.70 19.36
N VAL A 129 4.61 -6.86 20.30
CA VAL A 129 3.37 -7.06 21.05
C VAL A 129 2.23 -6.29 20.42
N THR A 130 2.54 -5.18 19.75
CA THR A 130 1.58 -4.46 18.90
C THR A 130 2.27 -4.04 17.62
N ARG A 131 1.53 -4.15 16.52
CA ARG A 131 1.98 -3.78 15.19
C ARG A 131 0.92 -2.94 14.50
N SER A 132 1.39 -1.91 13.82
CA SER A 132 0.67 -1.14 12.83
C SER A 132 1.67 -0.70 11.77
N HIS A 133 1.21 -0.17 10.63
CA HIS A 133 2.14 0.38 9.64
C HIS A 133 2.80 1.70 10.09
N ARG A 134 2.38 2.30 11.21
CA ARG A 134 3.00 3.52 11.78
C ARG A 134 3.96 3.22 12.92
N GLU A 135 3.62 2.24 13.74
CA GLU A 135 4.33 1.95 14.98
C GLU A 135 4.40 0.46 15.27
N THR A 136 5.56 0.06 15.78
CA THR A 136 5.79 -1.26 16.37
C THR A 136 6.14 -1.08 17.84
N ARG A 137 5.50 -1.88 18.70
CA ARG A 137 5.71 -1.87 20.14
C ARG A 137 6.24 -3.22 20.61
N PHE A 138 7.29 -3.18 21.42
CA PHE A 138 7.86 -4.35 22.10
C PHE A 138 7.65 -4.32 23.62
N LEU A 139 7.52 -3.13 24.21
CA LEU A 139 7.26 -2.93 25.65
C LEU A 139 5.94 -3.59 26.06
N PHE A 140 5.91 -4.40 27.11
CA PHE A 140 4.66 -4.94 27.66
C PHE A 140 3.82 -3.87 28.39
N HIS A 141 2.51 -3.91 28.15
CA HIS A 141 1.48 -3.19 28.88
C HIS A 141 0.73 -4.15 29.81
N ALA A 142 -0.01 -3.59 30.76
CA ALA A 142 -0.66 -4.34 31.83
C ALA A 142 -1.60 -5.47 31.35
N ARG A 143 -2.15 -5.39 30.13
CA ARG A 143 -3.02 -6.42 29.53
C ARG A 143 -2.27 -7.56 28.83
N ASP A 144 -0.97 -7.42 28.62
CA ASP A 144 -0.15 -8.43 27.92
C ASP A 144 0.12 -9.67 28.81
N THR A 145 -0.57 -9.82 29.96
CA THR A 145 -0.60 -11.01 30.82
C THR A 145 -0.93 -12.27 30.03
N ALA A 146 -1.78 -12.16 29.01
CA ALA A 146 -2.16 -13.24 28.10
C ALA A 146 -0.94 -13.91 27.43
N LEU A 147 0.12 -13.16 27.13
CA LEU A 147 1.32 -13.72 26.50
C LEU A 147 2.05 -14.70 27.42
N PHE A 148 1.98 -14.50 28.74
CA PHE A 148 2.58 -15.42 29.70
C PHE A 148 1.78 -16.71 29.84
N TYR A 149 0.45 -16.65 29.69
CA TYR A 149 -0.37 -17.87 29.56
C TYR A 149 -0.10 -18.58 28.24
N ALA A 150 0.08 -17.85 27.15
CA ALA A 150 0.49 -18.40 25.85
C ALA A 150 1.79 -19.21 25.93
N HIS A 151 2.75 -18.73 26.74
CA HIS A 151 3.98 -19.48 26.99
C HIS A 151 3.71 -20.84 27.65
N ASP A 152 2.82 -20.89 28.65
CA ASP A 152 2.44 -22.13 29.31
C ASP A 152 1.64 -23.07 28.38
N TRP A 153 0.89 -22.50 27.43
CA TRP A 153 0.18 -23.24 26.38
C TRP A 153 1.07 -23.64 25.20
N ASN A 154 2.39 -23.47 25.29
CA ASN A 154 3.36 -23.80 24.24
C ASN A 154 3.16 -23.01 22.93
N PHE A 155 2.48 -21.86 22.97
CA PHE A 155 2.23 -21.02 21.80
C PHE A 155 3.52 -20.62 21.08
N PHE A 156 4.59 -20.33 21.84
CA PHE A 156 5.89 -19.92 21.27
C PHE A 156 6.81 -21.11 20.94
N GLN A 157 6.47 -22.33 21.32
CA GLN A 157 7.34 -23.52 21.20
C GLN A 157 7.15 -24.28 19.89
N LEU A 158 6.57 -23.66 18.86
CA LEU A 158 6.35 -24.27 17.55
C LEU A 158 7.67 -24.71 16.87
N ASP A 159 8.72 -23.92 17.04
CA ASP A 159 10.10 -24.23 16.64
C ASP A 159 11.06 -23.53 17.63
N LYS A 160 12.27 -24.08 17.81
CA LYS A 160 13.32 -23.49 18.64
C LYS A 160 13.61 -22.03 18.26
N SER A 161 13.44 -21.69 16.98
CA SER A 161 13.62 -20.32 16.50
C SER A 161 12.62 -19.32 17.12
N PHE A 162 11.37 -19.71 17.34
CA PHE A 162 10.34 -18.83 17.92
C PHE A 162 10.45 -18.69 19.43
N ASP A 163 10.84 -19.75 20.13
CA ASP A 163 11.13 -19.69 21.57
C ASP A 163 12.27 -18.70 21.87
N GLU A 164 13.32 -18.69 21.04
CA GLU A 164 14.40 -17.70 21.15
C GLU A 164 13.93 -16.26 20.86
N LEU A 165 12.98 -16.06 19.95
CA LEU A 165 12.39 -14.74 19.71
C LEU A 165 11.57 -14.25 20.91
N TRP A 166 10.80 -15.13 21.54
CA TRP A 166 10.10 -14.83 22.79
C TRP A 166 11.07 -14.46 23.92
N LYS A 167 12.12 -15.26 24.15
CA LYS A 167 13.16 -14.96 25.16
C LYS A 167 13.83 -13.61 24.93
N ARG A 168 14.12 -13.25 23.68
CA ARG A 168 14.66 -11.91 23.34
C ARG A 168 13.67 -10.79 23.67
N THR A 169 12.38 -11.02 23.44
CA THR A 169 11.30 -10.08 23.77
C THR A 169 11.16 -9.87 25.28
N ILE A 170 11.29 -10.94 26.07
CA ILE A 170 11.34 -10.86 27.53
C ILE A 170 12.57 -10.05 27.98
N LYS A 171 13.76 -10.38 27.45
CA LYS A 171 15.01 -9.74 27.84
C LYS A 171 15.01 -8.23 27.53
N SER A 172 14.40 -7.83 26.41
CA SER A 172 14.33 -6.41 26.01
C SER A 172 13.51 -5.55 26.98
N GLN A 173 12.60 -6.13 27.76
CA GLN A 173 11.78 -5.39 28.72
C GLN A 173 12.60 -4.60 29.74
N SER A 174 13.75 -5.14 30.17
CA SER A 174 14.65 -4.49 31.12
C SER A 174 15.31 -3.20 30.59
N HIS A 175 15.28 -2.98 29.27
CA HIS A 175 15.86 -1.82 28.60
C HIS A 175 14.86 -0.67 28.36
N HIS A 176 13.59 -0.86 28.72
CA HIS A 176 12.56 0.17 28.67
C HIS A 176 12.50 0.92 30.00
N ASN A 177 12.62 2.25 29.95
CA ASN A 177 12.57 3.08 31.16
C ASN A 177 11.19 3.04 31.83
N GLU A 178 10.13 2.84 31.04
CA GLU A 178 8.74 2.77 31.48
C GLU A 178 8.45 1.56 32.38
N ASN A 179 9.37 0.59 32.44
CA ASN A 179 9.30 -0.56 33.35
C ASN A 179 9.94 -0.29 34.72
N ALA A 180 10.36 0.94 35.01
CA ALA A 180 10.80 1.29 36.35
C ALA A 180 9.60 1.35 37.32
N ASP A 181 9.61 0.48 38.33
CA ASP A 181 8.43 0.24 39.20
C ASP A 181 7.88 1.50 39.87
N HIS A 182 8.70 2.52 40.14
CA HIS A 182 8.33 3.73 40.89
C HIS A 182 7.27 4.61 40.21
N GLU A 183 6.98 4.38 38.93
CA GLU A 183 6.04 5.20 38.15
C GLU A 183 4.70 4.50 37.85
N TRP A 184 4.47 3.28 38.35
CA TRP A 184 3.27 2.53 38.01
C TRP A 184 2.05 2.94 38.83
N GLU A 185 1.05 3.52 38.17
CA GLU A 185 -0.28 3.83 38.74
C GLU A 185 -1.30 2.73 38.45
N ASN A 186 -1.10 2.00 37.35
CA ASN A 186 -2.00 0.94 36.90
C ASN A 186 -1.70 -0.37 37.65
N VAL A 187 -2.68 -0.83 38.42
CA VAL A 187 -2.52 -1.99 39.31
C VAL A 187 -2.32 -3.29 38.54
N LEU A 188 -2.91 -3.43 37.35
CA LEU A 188 -2.69 -4.59 36.48
C LEU A 188 -1.23 -4.75 36.06
N ARG A 189 -0.43 -3.67 36.10
CA ARG A 189 1.00 -3.76 35.80
C ARG A 189 1.78 -4.52 36.88
N PHE A 190 1.39 -4.38 38.15
CA PHE A 190 1.90 -5.24 39.23
C PHE A 190 1.40 -6.68 39.09
N GLY A 191 0.15 -6.87 38.65
CA GLY A 191 -0.37 -8.20 38.31
C GLY A 191 0.50 -8.89 37.25
N MET A 192 0.78 -8.20 36.15
CA MET A 192 1.69 -8.68 35.11
C MET A 192 3.10 -8.97 35.64
N ALA A 193 3.63 -8.12 36.52
CA ALA A 193 4.93 -8.34 37.14
C ALA A 193 4.97 -9.61 38.01
N ILE A 194 3.88 -9.95 38.72
CA ILE A 194 3.76 -11.22 39.46
C ILE A 194 3.71 -12.41 38.49
N VAL A 195 2.90 -12.32 37.43
CA VAL A 195 2.80 -13.36 36.41
C VAL A 195 4.16 -13.62 35.74
N ALA A 196 4.92 -12.57 35.44
CA ALA A 196 6.26 -12.67 34.89
C ALA A 196 7.28 -13.21 35.91
N GLY A 197 7.27 -12.68 37.13
CA GLY A 197 8.19 -13.05 38.21
C GLY A 197 8.06 -14.52 38.61
N THR A 198 6.84 -15.04 38.68
CA THR A 198 6.58 -16.48 38.97
C THR A 198 7.06 -17.43 37.87
N ARG A 199 7.45 -16.91 36.71
CA ARG A 199 8.06 -17.63 35.58
C ARG A 199 9.54 -17.32 35.41
N ASN A 200 10.14 -16.65 36.40
CA ASN A 200 11.54 -16.20 36.38
C ASN A 200 11.86 -15.27 35.19
N PHE A 201 10.89 -14.46 34.76
CA PHE A 201 11.06 -13.49 33.68
C PHE A 201 11.25 -12.08 34.27
N PRO A 202 12.45 -11.48 34.14
CA PRO A 202 12.69 -10.11 34.56
C PRO A 202 12.12 -9.15 33.50
N ILE A 203 11.09 -8.40 33.86
CA ILE A 203 10.52 -7.35 32.98
C ILE A 203 11.09 -5.96 33.26
N ASN A 204 11.94 -5.81 34.29
CA ASN A 204 12.65 -4.59 34.62
C ASN A 204 14.10 -4.92 35.02
N LYS A 205 14.82 -3.96 35.62
CA LYS A 205 16.22 -4.15 36.06
C LYS A 205 16.36 -5.00 37.33
N LYS A 206 15.27 -5.34 38.02
CA LYS A 206 15.29 -6.17 39.23
C LYS A 206 15.34 -7.65 38.87
N SER A 207 15.75 -8.48 39.83
CA SER A 207 15.59 -9.93 39.70
C SER A 207 14.10 -10.30 39.67
N ALA A 208 13.75 -11.42 39.05
CA ALA A 208 12.36 -11.87 38.97
C ALA A 208 11.72 -12.07 40.37
N ASN A 209 12.52 -12.51 41.35
CA ASN A 209 12.07 -12.70 42.73
C ASN A 209 11.83 -11.37 43.45
N ASP A 210 12.73 -10.40 43.28
CA ASP A 210 12.57 -9.06 43.87
C ASP A 210 11.36 -8.34 43.25
N LEU A 211 11.20 -8.44 41.93
CA LEU A 211 10.05 -7.91 41.22
C LEU A 211 8.73 -8.51 41.73
N LEU A 212 8.67 -9.83 41.89
CA LEU A 212 7.50 -10.53 42.42
C LEU A 212 7.16 -10.01 43.82
N ARG A 213 8.17 -9.93 44.70
CA ARG A 213 7.99 -9.48 46.08
C ARG A 213 7.50 -8.04 46.17
N ASP A 214 8.15 -7.14 45.46
CA ASP A 214 7.81 -5.72 45.47
C ASP A 214 6.42 -5.48 44.88
N SER A 215 6.08 -6.19 43.81
CA SER A 215 4.76 -6.12 43.19
C SER A 215 3.68 -6.68 44.13
N PHE A 216 3.92 -7.81 44.78
CA PHE A 216 3.00 -8.37 45.78
C PHE A 216 2.80 -7.40 46.95
N LYS A 217 3.87 -6.80 47.48
CA LYS A 217 3.80 -5.80 48.54
C LYS A 217 3.01 -4.56 48.10
N ALA A 218 3.22 -4.08 46.88
CA ALA A 218 2.46 -2.96 46.32
C ALA A 218 0.96 -3.28 46.20
N LEU A 219 0.59 -4.49 45.76
CA LEU A 219 -0.81 -4.92 45.67
C LEU A 219 -1.48 -5.06 47.04
N VAL A 220 -0.76 -5.54 48.05
CA VAL A 220 -1.26 -5.59 49.43
C VAL A 220 -1.49 -4.18 49.98
N GLN A 221 -0.59 -3.24 49.72
CA GLN A 221 -0.77 -1.82 50.08
C GLN A 221 -1.93 -1.15 49.33
N ALA A 222 -2.18 -1.59 48.10
CA ALA A 222 -3.28 -1.17 47.24
C ALA A 222 -4.64 -1.81 47.58
N SER A 223 -4.66 -2.76 48.52
CA SER A 223 -5.90 -3.44 48.91
C SER A 223 -6.81 -2.53 49.73
N CYS A 224 -8.10 -2.57 49.42
CA CYS A 224 -9.14 -1.91 50.21
C CYS A 224 -9.53 -2.77 51.42
N HIS A 225 -10.25 -2.18 52.38
CA HIS A 225 -10.70 -2.86 53.60
C HIS A 225 -11.54 -4.14 53.36
N ASN A 226 -12.13 -4.29 52.17
CA ASN A 226 -12.90 -5.47 51.76
C ASN A 226 -12.03 -6.57 51.11
N GLY A 227 -10.70 -6.40 51.06
CA GLY A 227 -9.77 -7.34 50.45
C GLY A 227 -9.69 -7.27 48.91
N LEU A 228 -10.48 -6.41 48.27
CA LEU A 228 -10.37 -6.14 46.84
C LEU A 228 -9.31 -5.09 46.58
N VAL A 229 -8.58 -5.24 45.48
CA VAL A 229 -7.57 -4.26 45.08
C VAL A 229 -8.21 -3.16 44.25
N ALA A 230 -7.84 -1.90 44.53
CA ALA A 230 -8.24 -0.78 43.69
C ALA A 230 -7.71 -0.94 42.26
N GLY A 231 -8.43 -0.44 41.25
CA GLY A 231 -7.95 -0.49 39.87
C GLY A 231 -6.80 0.47 39.57
N GLN A 232 -6.60 1.47 40.42
CA GLN A 232 -5.54 2.47 40.33
C GLN A 232 -4.93 2.74 41.71
N VAL A 233 -3.65 3.08 41.71
CA VAL A 233 -2.89 3.51 42.89
C VAL A 233 -2.11 4.77 42.61
N ASP A 234 -1.87 5.56 43.66
CA ASP A 234 -0.93 6.66 43.59
C ASP A 234 0.51 6.13 43.43
N ALA A 235 1.25 6.66 42.46
CA ALA A 235 2.58 6.18 42.08
C ALA A 235 3.58 6.21 43.26
N LEU A 236 3.50 7.21 44.13
CA LEU A 236 4.45 7.39 45.24
C LEU A 236 4.02 6.67 46.52
N SER A 237 2.76 6.84 46.93
CA SER A 237 2.25 6.32 48.21
C SER A 237 1.74 4.89 48.14
N ARG A 238 1.50 4.35 46.93
CA ARG A 238 0.92 3.02 46.67
C ARG A 238 -0.45 2.77 47.31
N LYS A 239 -1.10 3.85 47.75
CA LYS A 239 -2.46 3.79 48.30
C LYS A 239 -3.47 3.78 47.16
N PRO A 240 -4.66 3.18 47.38
CA PRO A 240 -5.78 3.28 46.46
C PRO A 240 -6.02 4.72 46.01
N SER A 241 -5.97 4.97 44.71
CA SER A 241 -6.44 6.23 44.13
C SER A 241 -7.84 6.01 43.57
N PHE A 242 -8.78 6.88 43.97
CA PHE A 242 -10.14 6.86 43.43
C PHE A 242 -10.21 7.91 42.32
N PRO A 243 -10.27 7.51 41.04
CA PRO A 243 -10.36 8.48 39.96
C PRO A 243 -11.69 9.23 40.03
N ASN A 244 -11.66 10.52 39.69
CA ASN A 244 -12.86 11.19 39.22
C ASN A 244 -13.20 10.57 37.86
N TYR A 245 -14.24 9.73 37.81
CA TYR A 245 -14.63 9.04 36.58
C TYR A 245 -15.02 10.07 35.51
N SER A 246 -14.19 10.21 34.48
CA SER A 246 -14.48 11.02 33.29
C SER A 246 -15.45 10.31 32.34
N SER A 247 -15.46 8.97 32.36
CA SER A 247 -16.30 8.13 31.52
C SER A 247 -16.76 6.85 32.25
N ASP A 248 -17.82 6.22 31.73
CA ASP A 248 -18.27 4.89 32.20
C ASP A 248 -17.23 3.78 31.93
N GLU A 249 -16.39 3.95 30.90
CA GLU A 249 -15.31 3.03 30.55
C GLU A 249 -14.21 3.03 31.62
N ASP A 250 -13.83 4.22 32.13
CA ASP A 250 -12.85 4.36 33.22
C ASP A 250 -13.34 3.66 34.50
N ARG A 251 -14.65 3.77 34.77
CA ARG A 251 -15.28 3.09 35.91
C ARG A 251 -15.25 1.57 35.73
N GLN A 252 -15.61 1.07 34.54
CA GLN A 252 -15.61 -0.36 34.26
C GLN A 252 -14.20 -0.94 34.35
N TYR A 253 -13.20 -0.26 33.78
CA TYR A 253 -11.81 -0.64 33.86
C TYR A 253 -11.30 -0.73 35.30
N TYR A 254 -11.60 0.30 36.11
CA TYR A 254 -11.20 0.35 37.51
C TYR A 254 -11.70 -0.87 38.31
N HIS A 255 -12.96 -1.27 38.11
CA HIS A 255 -13.51 -2.44 38.80
C HIS A 255 -13.01 -3.76 38.22
N GLN A 256 -12.88 -3.87 36.89
CA GLN A 256 -12.36 -5.07 36.23
C GLN A 256 -10.95 -5.41 36.72
N ALA A 257 -10.07 -4.41 36.81
CA ALA A 257 -8.70 -4.57 37.27
C ALA A 257 -8.63 -5.21 38.66
N GLY A 258 -9.51 -4.79 39.58
CA GLY A 258 -9.58 -5.38 40.93
C GLY A 258 -9.88 -6.88 40.92
N PHE A 259 -10.86 -7.32 40.12
CA PHE A 259 -11.21 -8.74 40.00
C PHE A 259 -10.11 -9.56 39.33
N GLU A 260 -9.50 -9.04 38.25
CA GLU A 260 -8.43 -9.72 37.53
C GLU A 260 -7.19 -9.91 38.41
N ILE A 261 -6.84 -8.91 39.22
CA ILE A 261 -5.76 -9.04 40.21
C ILE A 261 -6.04 -10.14 41.22
N CYS A 262 -7.24 -10.18 41.81
CA CYS A 262 -7.61 -11.25 42.74
C CYS A 262 -7.50 -12.63 42.07
N HIS A 263 -7.91 -12.75 40.81
CA HIS A 263 -7.76 -13.98 40.04
C HIS A 263 -6.28 -14.36 39.84
N ILE A 264 -5.43 -13.41 39.44
CA ILE A 264 -3.98 -13.62 39.26
C ILE A 264 -3.33 -14.12 40.57
N LEU A 265 -3.65 -13.46 41.70
CA LEU A 265 -3.10 -13.83 43.00
C LEU A 265 -3.50 -15.26 43.40
N LEU A 266 -4.76 -15.65 43.16
CA LEU A 266 -5.24 -17.00 43.44
C LEU A 266 -4.58 -18.04 42.53
N LEU A 267 -4.50 -17.77 41.23
CA LEU A 267 -3.91 -18.67 40.24
C LEU A 267 -2.43 -18.93 40.52
N HIS A 268 -1.72 -17.91 40.99
CA HIS A 268 -0.27 -17.95 41.24
C HIS A 268 0.12 -18.17 42.71
N ALA A 269 -0.85 -18.34 43.62
CA ALA A 269 -0.64 -18.40 45.07
C ALA A 269 0.51 -19.33 45.49
N ARG A 270 0.51 -20.59 45.02
CA ARG A 270 1.56 -21.57 45.36
C ARG A 270 2.96 -21.13 44.93
N ARG A 271 3.09 -20.49 43.77
CA ARG A 271 4.39 -20.01 43.25
C ARG A 271 4.85 -18.77 43.99
N ILE A 272 3.91 -17.90 44.38
CA ILE A 272 4.16 -16.73 45.23
C ILE A 272 4.66 -17.21 46.59
N GLU A 273 3.94 -18.12 47.26
CA GLU A 273 4.33 -18.72 48.54
C GLU A 273 5.73 -19.32 48.46
N ALA A 274 6.01 -20.18 47.49
CA ALA A 274 7.32 -20.81 47.31
C ALA A 274 8.48 -19.81 47.11
N THR A 275 8.20 -18.61 46.59
CA THR A 275 9.21 -17.55 46.39
C THR A 275 9.38 -16.68 47.64
N LEU A 276 8.34 -16.55 48.46
CA LEU A 276 8.34 -15.75 49.68
C LEU A 276 8.77 -16.55 50.92
N GLU A 277 8.52 -17.86 50.97
CA GLU A 277 8.89 -18.77 52.08
C GLU A 277 10.39 -18.84 52.40
N PRO A 278 11.33 -18.88 51.43
CA PRO A 278 12.77 -19.00 51.73
C PRO A 278 13.36 -17.83 52.53
N GLN A 279 12.61 -16.76 52.78
CA GLN A 279 13.03 -15.62 53.60
C GLN A 279 12.04 -15.23 54.71
N LEU A 280 10.95 -15.99 54.90
CA LEU A 280 10.00 -15.78 55.99
C LEU A 280 10.54 -16.25 57.35
N GLU A 281 11.64 -17.00 57.40
CA GLU A 281 12.37 -17.27 58.65
C GLU A 281 13.20 -16.08 59.15
N VAL A 282 13.35 -14.99 58.36
CA VAL A 282 14.20 -13.84 58.73
C VAL A 282 13.43 -12.51 58.89
N ASN A 283 12.13 -12.43 58.58
CA ASN A 283 11.39 -11.17 58.74
C ASN A 283 9.93 -11.35 59.21
N ASP A 284 9.75 -11.28 60.53
CA ASP A 284 8.47 -11.27 61.27
C ASP A 284 7.53 -10.08 60.98
N GLN A 285 7.87 -9.19 60.05
CA GLN A 285 7.10 -7.98 59.77
C GLN A 285 5.85 -8.21 58.90
N LEU A 286 5.78 -9.27 58.09
CA LEU A 286 4.61 -9.53 57.22
C LEU A 286 3.43 -10.17 57.96
N ARG A 287 3.67 -10.92 59.05
CA ARG A 287 2.60 -11.49 59.90
C ARG A 287 1.86 -10.43 60.72
N GLN A 288 2.52 -9.33 61.08
CA GLN A 288 1.94 -8.22 61.86
C GLN A 288 0.91 -7.40 61.08
N ILE A 289 1.00 -7.38 59.74
CA ILE A 289 0.08 -6.60 58.87
C ILE A 289 -1.31 -7.27 58.79
N PHE A 290 -1.41 -8.59 58.96
CA PHE A 290 -2.69 -9.31 58.90
C PHE A 290 -3.50 -9.31 60.21
N LEU A 291 -2.97 -8.82 61.34
CA LEU A 291 -3.59 -8.96 62.66
C LEU A 291 -3.95 -7.65 63.39
N THR A 292 -3.81 -6.47 62.78
CA THR A 292 -4.15 -5.22 63.45
C THR A 292 -5.36 -4.51 62.83
N GLN A 293 -6.48 -4.51 63.57
CA GLN A 293 -7.62 -3.62 63.35
C GLN A 293 -7.22 -2.14 63.53
N PRO A 294 -7.88 -1.20 62.85
CA PRO A 294 -7.46 0.20 62.86
C PRO A 294 -7.86 0.90 64.17
N LYS A 295 -6.88 1.37 64.95
CA LYS A 295 -7.12 2.38 65.99
C LYS A 295 -6.83 3.77 65.44
N ARG A 296 -7.78 4.68 65.70
CA ARG A 296 -7.80 6.10 65.32
C ARG A 296 -6.71 6.92 66.02
N GLN A 297 -6.18 7.86 65.22
CA GLN A 297 -5.72 9.24 65.50
C GLN A 297 -4.54 9.51 66.45
N GLY A 298 -3.58 10.27 65.91
CA GLY A 298 -2.66 11.15 66.61
C GLY A 298 -2.06 12.16 65.62
N ILE A 299 -2.39 13.45 65.82
CA ILE A 299 -1.93 14.61 65.06
C ILE A 299 -0.52 15.00 65.49
N GLY A 300 0.33 15.43 64.55
CA GLY A 300 1.36 16.44 64.80
C GLY A 300 2.77 16.11 64.32
N ALA A 301 3.23 16.88 63.32
CA ALA A 301 4.48 17.67 63.30
C ALA A 301 5.19 17.61 61.94
N GLU A 302 5.44 18.81 61.39
CA GLU A 302 6.01 19.10 60.09
C GLU A 302 7.56 19.12 60.08
N GLN A 303 8.09 18.97 58.85
CA GLN A 303 9.39 19.44 58.29
C GLN A 303 10.65 18.54 58.37
N PRO A 304 11.62 18.70 57.43
CA PRO A 304 11.44 18.88 55.99
C PRO A 304 12.34 17.95 55.15
N ALA A 305 11.84 17.61 53.96
CA ALA A 305 12.63 17.12 52.84
C ALA A 305 13.52 18.26 52.31
N ASN A 306 14.81 17.97 52.08
CA ASN A 306 15.69 18.57 51.05
C ASN A 306 17.17 18.37 51.43
N LYS A 307 17.76 17.20 51.11
CA LYS A 307 19.22 17.08 51.02
C LYS A 307 19.79 15.91 50.20
N LEU A 308 18.95 15.05 49.61
CA LEU A 308 19.42 13.92 48.80
C LEU A 308 19.32 14.12 47.28
N GLU A 309 18.64 15.17 46.82
CA GLU A 309 18.41 15.43 45.39
C GLU A 309 19.55 16.20 44.70
N LEU A 310 20.52 16.72 45.47
CA LEU A 310 21.68 17.45 44.93
C LEU A 310 22.92 16.56 44.74
N ILE A 311 22.96 15.37 45.35
CA ILE A 311 24.13 14.47 45.30
C ILE A 311 24.06 13.52 44.09
N LEU A 312 22.86 13.19 43.60
CA LEU A 312 22.69 12.34 42.41
C LEU A 312 22.89 13.08 41.08
N LYS A 313 22.93 14.42 41.07
CA LYS A 313 23.20 15.23 39.87
C LYS A 313 24.68 15.61 39.67
N LEU A 314 25.54 15.25 40.62
CA LEU A 314 26.99 15.56 40.59
C LEU A 314 27.88 14.35 40.24
N LEU A 315 27.30 13.17 40.03
CA LEU A 315 28.05 11.95 39.66
C LEU A 315 28.00 11.60 38.16
N ASP A 316 27.34 12.42 37.34
CA ASP A 316 27.17 12.20 35.89
C ASP A 316 28.16 13.03 35.03
N SER A 317 29.14 13.66 35.66
CA SER A 317 30.17 14.45 34.98
C SER A 317 31.56 14.03 35.41
N ASP A 318 32.00 12.86 34.96
CA ASP A 318 33.42 12.67 34.67
C ASP A 318 33.61 11.68 33.52
N GLY A 319 34.08 12.21 32.40
CA GLY A 319 34.33 11.45 31.19
C GLY A 319 35.73 10.85 31.20
N ARG A 320 35.83 9.53 30.93
CA ARG A 320 36.71 8.93 29.91
C ARG A 320 36.75 7.39 30.03
N LEU A 321 36.64 6.75 28.86
CA LEU A 321 36.97 5.36 28.48
C LEU A 321 35.85 4.29 28.61
N GLY A 322 35.44 3.77 27.44
CA GLY A 322 34.69 2.51 27.28
C GLY A 322 33.25 2.68 26.79
N GLY A 323 33.06 2.86 25.48
CA GLY A 323 31.73 3.03 24.87
C GLY A 323 30.84 1.79 24.94
N GLN A 324 30.11 1.62 26.04
CA GLN A 324 28.78 1.00 26.00
C GLN A 324 27.77 2.11 25.75
N ARG A 325 27.25 2.21 24.52
CA ARG A 325 26.05 3.02 24.25
C ARG A 325 24.96 2.55 25.21
N SER A 326 24.43 3.46 26.04
CA SER A 326 23.26 3.18 26.86
C SER A 326 22.11 2.73 25.96
N LEU A 327 21.77 1.43 26.01
CA LEU A 327 20.66 0.81 25.28
C LEU A 327 19.34 1.18 25.98
N THR A 328 18.93 2.43 25.88
CA THR A 328 17.61 2.87 26.35
C THR A 328 16.61 2.72 25.21
N MET A 329 15.63 1.83 25.36
CA MET A 329 14.59 1.58 24.37
C MET A 329 13.38 2.50 24.59
N ARG A 330 12.81 3.04 23.50
CA ARG A 330 11.61 3.90 23.53
C ARG A 330 10.33 3.06 23.57
N LYS A 331 9.24 3.60 24.13
CA LYS A 331 7.89 2.99 24.20
C LYS A 331 7.37 2.45 22.86
N SER A 332 7.51 3.23 21.80
CA SER A 332 7.26 2.85 20.42
C SER A 332 8.38 3.37 19.53
N THR A 333 8.71 2.60 18.50
CA THR A 333 9.61 3.06 17.44
C THR A 333 8.74 3.46 16.25
N PRO A 334 8.80 4.73 15.80
CA PRO A 334 8.10 5.13 14.58
C PRO A 334 8.62 4.30 13.42
N PHE A 335 7.77 3.99 12.45
CA PHE A 335 8.10 3.22 11.27
C PHE A 335 8.99 4.03 10.33
N ASN A 336 10.25 4.25 10.72
CA ASN A 336 11.26 4.97 9.94
C ASN A 336 12.65 4.81 10.58
N SER A 337 13.38 3.73 10.26
CA SER A 337 14.75 3.88 9.75
C SER A 337 15.42 2.57 9.27
N MET A 338 15.96 2.69 8.05
CA MET A 338 17.19 2.08 7.52
C MET A 338 17.29 0.56 7.33
N ILE A 339 17.01 0.13 6.10
CA ILE A 339 17.96 -0.73 5.38
C ILE A 339 18.34 0.01 4.09
N ASP A 340 19.45 0.75 4.14
CA ASP A 340 20.17 1.14 2.92
C ASP A 340 21.40 0.24 2.74
N ALA A 341 21.53 -0.28 1.53
CA ALA A 341 22.83 -0.56 0.95
C ALA A 341 22.75 -0.24 -0.56
N SER A 342 22.43 1.03 -0.83
CA SER A 342 22.39 1.82 -2.06
C SER A 342 21.37 1.53 -3.18
N SER A 343 20.52 0.49 -3.13
CA SER A 343 19.40 0.34 -4.09
C SER A 343 18.30 -0.66 -3.70
N ILE A 344 18.31 -1.23 -2.49
CA ILE A 344 17.47 -2.38 -2.14
C ILE A 344 16.62 -2.05 -0.89
N SER A 345 15.33 -1.84 -1.07
CA SER A 345 14.33 -1.63 -0.02
C SER A 345 13.56 -2.93 0.24
N LEU A 346 13.75 -3.55 1.40
CA LEU A 346 13.00 -4.74 1.83
C LEU A 346 11.81 -4.32 2.68
N LEU A 347 10.62 -4.27 2.06
CA LEU A 347 9.35 -4.17 2.77
C LEU A 347 8.71 -5.56 2.79
N ASP A 348 8.75 -6.25 3.92
CA ASP A 348 8.10 -7.58 4.14
C ASP A 348 6.77 -7.46 4.93
N GLU A 349 6.30 -6.22 5.14
CA GLU A 349 5.18 -5.90 6.04
C GLU A 349 3.87 -5.58 5.33
N GLU A 350 3.74 -6.06 4.09
CA GLU A 350 2.56 -5.82 3.24
C GLU A 350 1.23 -6.16 3.92
N TRP A 351 1.24 -7.11 4.86
CA TRP A 351 0.05 -7.54 5.59
C TRP A 351 -0.51 -6.46 6.53
N LEU A 352 0.28 -5.44 6.91
CA LEU A 352 -0.18 -4.29 7.69
C LEU A 352 -1.01 -3.30 6.87
N TYR A 353 -1.04 -3.48 5.55
CA TYR A 353 -1.69 -2.58 4.61
C TYR A 353 -2.91 -3.22 3.97
N LYS A 354 -3.93 -2.40 3.70
CA LYS A 354 -5.10 -2.81 2.93
C LYS A 354 -4.72 -3.07 1.47
N TYR A 355 -5.57 -3.81 0.77
CA TYR A 355 -5.52 -3.81 -0.69
C TYR A 355 -5.82 -2.40 -1.21
N PRO A 356 -5.20 -1.99 -2.33
CA PRO A 356 -5.58 -0.75 -2.99
C PRO A 356 -7.07 -0.73 -3.36
N ASP A 357 -7.68 0.44 -3.30
CA ASP A 357 -9.13 0.63 -3.52
C ASP A 357 -9.59 0.09 -4.87
N PHE A 358 -8.76 0.17 -5.92
CA PHE A 358 -9.06 -0.34 -7.25
C PHE A 358 -9.24 -1.87 -7.32
N LEU A 359 -8.86 -2.62 -6.27
CA LEU A 359 -9.14 -4.06 -6.11
C LEU A 359 -10.38 -4.33 -5.25
N MET A 360 -10.96 -3.30 -4.66
CA MET A 360 -12.17 -3.38 -3.84
C MET A 360 -13.39 -2.86 -4.60
N THR A 361 -13.20 -2.34 -5.82
CA THR A 361 -14.25 -1.84 -6.69
C THR A 361 -15.20 -2.97 -7.10
N LYS A 362 -16.45 -2.86 -6.63
CA LYS A 362 -17.54 -3.73 -7.07
C LYS A 362 -17.83 -3.49 -8.55
N LYS A 363 -18.48 -4.46 -9.21
CA LYS A 363 -18.96 -4.31 -10.59
C LYS A 363 -19.73 -2.99 -10.71
N ILE A 364 -19.30 -2.14 -11.63
CA ILE A 364 -19.89 -0.82 -11.81
C ILE A 364 -21.05 -0.95 -12.80
N ASP A 365 -22.23 -0.51 -12.38
CA ASP A 365 -23.39 -0.38 -13.26
C ASP A 365 -23.43 1.06 -13.83
N LEU A 366 -23.07 1.22 -15.10
CA LEU A 366 -22.98 2.52 -15.77
C LEU A 366 -24.31 3.28 -15.72
N PRO A 367 -25.46 2.70 -16.09
CA PRO A 367 -26.77 3.31 -15.88
C PRO A 367 -27.02 3.85 -14.48
N GLN A 368 -26.61 3.12 -13.44
CA GLN A 368 -26.78 3.54 -12.05
C GLN A 368 -25.82 4.67 -11.67
N LEU A 369 -24.55 4.58 -12.09
CA LEU A 369 -23.55 5.62 -11.90
C LEU A 369 -24.02 6.92 -12.56
N LEU A 370 -24.50 6.86 -13.80
CA LEU A 370 -25.01 8.02 -14.53
C LEU A 370 -26.25 8.63 -13.86
N LYS A 371 -27.23 7.82 -13.45
CA LYS A 371 -28.38 8.31 -12.68
C LYS A 371 -27.95 9.01 -11.39
N SER A 372 -26.93 8.48 -10.70
CA SER A 372 -26.41 9.11 -9.47
C SER A 372 -25.70 10.43 -9.74
N LEU A 373 -25.03 10.59 -10.89
CA LEU A 373 -24.37 11.82 -11.31
C LEU A 373 -25.38 12.87 -11.80
N GLU A 374 -26.38 12.46 -12.58
CA GLU A 374 -27.51 13.28 -13.05
C GLU A 374 -28.35 13.82 -11.87
N ALA A 375 -28.47 13.06 -10.77
CA ALA A 375 -29.18 13.48 -9.57
C ALA A 375 -28.40 14.51 -8.73
N LYS A 376 -27.06 14.53 -8.81
CA LYS A 376 -26.16 15.45 -8.08
C LYS A 376 -26.03 16.83 -8.74
N LYS A 377 -27.12 17.32 -9.35
CA LYS A 377 -27.25 18.47 -10.28
C LYS A 377 -26.68 19.85 -9.85
N SER A 378 -25.90 19.98 -8.78
CA SER A 378 -25.06 21.15 -8.55
C SER A 378 -23.70 20.98 -9.24
N PHE A 379 -23.66 21.25 -10.55
CA PHE A 379 -22.45 21.14 -11.39
C PHE A 379 -21.25 21.97 -10.87
N GLU A 380 -21.49 22.98 -10.04
CA GLU A 380 -20.44 23.85 -9.50
C GLU A 380 -19.53 23.16 -8.47
N SER A 381 -20.02 22.17 -7.71
CA SER A 381 -19.17 21.43 -6.75
C SER A 381 -18.52 20.16 -7.33
N THR A 382 -19.09 19.58 -8.39
CA THR A 382 -18.53 18.41 -9.08
C THR A 382 -17.50 18.75 -10.16
N ALA A 383 -17.39 20.03 -10.55
CA ALA A 383 -16.39 20.52 -11.50
C ALA A 383 -14.94 20.40 -10.98
N GLU A 384 -14.72 20.40 -9.66
CA GLU A 384 -13.37 20.16 -9.10
C GLU A 384 -12.91 18.71 -9.30
N THR A 385 -13.84 17.75 -9.31
CA THR A 385 -13.53 16.31 -9.43
C THR A 385 -13.63 15.80 -10.88
N ILE A 386 -14.45 16.45 -11.70
CA ILE A 386 -14.69 16.08 -13.11
C ILE A 386 -14.03 17.13 -14.01
N GLY A 387 -12.92 16.73 -14.62
CA GLY A 387 -12.20 17.53 -15.60
C GLY A 387 -12.98 17.73 -16.89
N THR A 388 -12.51 18.65 -17.72
CA THR A 388 -13.21 19.15 -18.91
C THR A 388 -13.57 18.03 -19.89
N ILE A 389 -12.64 17.10 -20.13
CA ILE A 389 -12.83 16.04 -21.13
C ILE A 389 -13.86 15.00 -20.66
N VAL A 390 -13.75 14.56 -19.40
CA VAL A 390 -14.71 13.62 -18.81
C VAL A 390 -16.10 14.26 -18.72
N GLY A 391 -16.17 15.55 -18.34
CA GLY A 391 -17.41 16.33 -18.33
C GLY A 391 -18.10 16.38 -19.69
N LYS A 392 -17.34 16.66 -20.76
CA LYS A 392 -17.86 16.61 -22.14
C LYS A 392 -18.41 15.23 -22.50
N GLY A 393 -17.73 14.16 -22.10
CA GLY A 393 -18.22 12.80 -22.33
C GLY A 393 -19.53 12.51 -21.62
N LEU A 394 -19.69 12.98 -20.38
CA LEU A 394 -20.94 12.87 -19.64
C LEU A 394 -22.08 13.64 -20.32
N GLU A 395 -21.82 14.86 -20.78
CA GLU A 395 -22.78 15.67 -21.53
C GLU A 395 -23.22 14.97 -22.82
N GLN A 396 -22.27 14.50 -23.63
CA GLN A 396 -22.54 13.76 -24.87
C GLN A 396 -23.39 12.50 -24.63
N MET A 397 -23.09 11.74 -23.57
CA MET A 397 -23.88 10.57 -23.21
C MET A 397 -25.30 10.94 -22.74
N SER A 398 -25.46 12.01 -21.95
CA SER A 398 -26.77 12.46 -21.47
C SER A 398 -27.70 12.90 -22.60
N GLN A 399 -27.14 13.59 -23.61
CA GLN A 399 -27.87 14.03 -24.80
C GLN A 399 -28.31 12.84 -25.65
N THR A 400 -27.44 11.84 -25.82
CA THR A 400 -27.74 10.66 -26.64
C THR A 400 -28.80 9.75 -26.01
N ARG A 401 -28.81 9.63 -24.67
CA ARG A 401 -29.80 8.85 -23.91
C ARG A 401 -31.22 9.40 -24.06
N SER A 402 -31.38 10.70 -24.25
CA SER A 402 -32.69 11.32 -24.47
C SER A 402 -33.33 10.90 -25.80
N ASN A 403 -32.53 10.39 -26.75
CA ASN A 403 -32.99 9.99 -28.08
C ASN A 403 -33.16 8.47 -28.27
N THR A 404 -32.68 7.65 -27.33
CA THR A 404 -32.80 6.17 -27.37
C THR A 404 -33.57 5.66 -26.15
N LEU A 405 -34.88 5.89 -26.16
CA LEU A 405 -35.84 5.34 -25.20
C LEU A 405 -36.42 4.06 -25.79
N GLU A 406 -35.82 2.91 -25.45
CA GLU A 406 -36.44 1.59 -25.27
C GLU A 406 -35.35 0.53 -25.20
N TYR A 407 -35.43 -0.36 -24.21
CA TYR A 407 -34.48 -1.42 -23.87
C TYR A 407 -33.23 -1.00 -23.08
N GLY A 408 -33.08 -1.61 -21.90
CA GLY A 408 -31.97 -1.45 -20.95
C GLY A 408 -30.64 -2.06 -21.44
N GLU A 409 -30.35 -1.93 -22.73
CA GLU A 409 -29.09 -2.32 -23.35
C GLU A 409 -28.14 -1.11 -23.41
N LEU A 410 -26.83 -1.37 -23.57
CA LEU A 410 -25.81 -0.33 -23.71
C LEU A 410 -26.25 0.68 -24.81
N PRO A 411 -26.01 2.00 -24.63
CA PRO A 411 -26.44 3.01 -25.60
C PRO A 411 -26.08 2.62 -27.05
N GLY A 412 -26.99 2.81 -28.01
CA GLY A 412 -26.85 2.28 -29.39
C GLY A 412 -25.57 2.66 -30.15
N TRP A 413 -24.82 3.69 -29.71
CA TRP A 413 -23.50 4.04 -30.25
C TRP A 413 -22.35 3.14 -29.77
N PHE A 414 -22.53 2.34 -28.71
CA PHE A 414 -21.56 1.29 -28.31
C PHE A 414 -21.46 0.17 -29.35
N ILE A 415 -22.49 -0.05 -30.17
CA ILE A 415 -22.60 -1.20 -31.08
C ILE A 415 -22.11 -0.85 -32.50
N TYR A 416 -22.26 0.41 -32.94
CA TYR A 416 -21.93 0.83 -34.31
C TYR A 416 -20.47 1.25 -34.54
N GLU A 417 -19.66 1.44 -33.49
CA GLU A 417 -18.27 1.87 -33.61
C GLU A 417 -17.22 0.74 -33.64
N ASP A 418 -17.59 -0.55 -33.53
CA ASP A 418 -16.59 -1.63 -33.42
C ASP A 418 -15.73 -1.85 -34.69
N ILE A 419 -16.09 -1.26 -35.83
CA ILE A 419 -15.33 -1.39 -37.10
C ILE A 419 -14.35 -0.20 -37.32
N TYR A 420 -14.63 0.99 -36.77
CA TYR A 420 -13.86 2.23 -36.99
C TYR A 420 -13.48 3.00 -35.71
N GLY A 421 -13.89 2.52 -34.55
CA GLY A 421 -13.73 3.18 -33.25
C GLY A 421 -12.33 3.08 -32.64
N PRO A 422 -12.14 3.74 -31.49
CA PRO A 422 -10.86 3.78 -30.78
C PRO A 422 -10.41 2.37 -30.40
N ILE A 423 -9.18 2.02 -30.76
CA ILE A 423 -8.59 0.74 -30.40
C ILE A 423 -7.93 0.87 -29.05
N THR A 424 -8.29 0.00 -28.13
CA THR A 424 -7.69 -0.10 -26.81
C THR A 424 -7.24 -1.50 -26.50
N PHE A 425 -6.37 -1.61 -25.51
CA PHE A 425 -5.53 -2.77 -25.34
C PHE A 425 -5.32 -2.98 -23.85
N VAL A 426 -5.79 -4.11 -23.30
CA VAL A 426 -5.77 -4.35 -21.85
C VAL A 426 -5.06 -5.65 -21.51
N ALA A 427 -3.91 -5.55 -20.86
CA ALA A 427 -3.18 -6.70 -20.32
C ALA A 427 -3.37 -6.78 -18.81
N SER A 428 -3.88 -7.91 -18.31
CA SER A 428 -4.10 -8.16 -16.88
C SER A 428 -3.29 -9.36 -16.40
N THR A 429 -2.64 -9.23 -15.25
CA THR A 429 -1.88 -10.29 -14.61
C THR A 429 -2.59 -10.73 -13.33
N PRO A 430 -3.09 -11.97 -13.24
CA PRO A 430 -3.69 -12.51 -12.02
C PRO A 430 -2.62 -12.88 -10.98
N LYS A 431 -3.04 -13.07 -9.72
CA LYS A 431 -2.18 -13.67 -8.69
C LYS A 431 -1.93 -15.14 -9.06
N GLN A 432 -0.67 -15.53 -9.18
CA GLN A 432 -0.32 -16.92 -9.45
C GLN A 432 -0.40 -17.69 -8.14
N LYS A 433 -1.41 -18.57 -7.99
CA LYS A 433 -1.33 -19.65 -7.01
C LYS A 433 -0.18 -20.58 -7.42
N HIS A 434 0.48 -21.24 -6.46
CA HIS A 434 1.45 -22.32 -6.71
C HIS A 434 0.73 -23.54 -7.31
N LEU A 435 0.07 -23.37 -8.45
CA LEU A 435 -0.51 -24.46 -9.22
C LEU A 435 0.68 -25.26 -9.75
N LYS A 436 0.70 -26.54 -9.36
CA LYS A 436 1.68 -27.53 -9.81
C LYS A 436 1.86 -27.36 -11.32
N ARG A 437 3.13 -27.28 -11.74
CA ARG A 437 3.72 -26.94 -13.04
C ARG A 437 3.18 -27.69 -14.28
N ARG A 438 2.03 -28.37 -14.21
CA ARG A 438 1.57 -29.39 -15.16
C ARG A 438 0.09 -29.38 -15.54
N GLN A 439 -0.78 -28.56 -14.93
CA GLN A 439 -2.15 -28.45 -15.44
C GLN A 439 -2.21 -27.29 -16.44
N ASN A 440 -2.65 -27.62 -17.64
CA ASN A 440 -2.79 -26.75 -18.81
C ASN A 440 -3.25 -25.36 -18.39
N LEU A 441 -2.33 -24.39 -18.49
CA LEU A 441 -2.63 -22.98 -18.31
C LEU A 441 -3.84 -22.64 -19.20
N PRO A 442 -4.93 -22.07 -18.65
CA PRO A 442 -6.06 -21.61 -19.45
C PRO A 442 -5.56 -20.77 -20.62
N GLN A 443 -6.24 -20.82 -21.77
CA GLN A 443 -6.01 -19.95 -22.93
C GLN A 443 -5.81 -18.46 -22.57
N PHE A 444 -6.30 -18.03 -21.40
CA PHE A 444 -6.04 -16.73 -20.76
C PHE A 444 -4.55 -16.30 -20.69
N TRP A 445 -3.61 -17.26 -20.75
CA TRP A 445 -2.16 -17.00 -20.69
C TRP A 445 -1.47 -16.85 -22.04
N ARG A 446 -2.18 -17.14 -23.15
CA ARG A 446 -1.77 -16.66 -24.48
C ARG A 446 -2.30 -15.24 -24.57
N GLY A 447 -1.38 -14.27 -24.68
CA GLY A 447 -1.71 -12.88 -24.93
C GLY A 447 -2.40 -12.72 -26.28
N GLU A 448 -3.67 -13.11 -26.37
CA GLU A 448 -4.60 -12.47 -27.28
C GLU A 448 -4.94 -11.11 -26.66
N SER A 449 -3.95 -10.24 -26.81
CA SER A 449 -4.09 -8.81 -26.79
C SER A 449 -5.01 -8.38 -27.95
N THR A 450 -6.27 -8.80 -27.90
CA THR A 450 -7.26 -8.41 -28.89
C THR A 450 -7.48 -6.91 -28.77
N ALA A 451 -7.46 -6.24 -29.92
CA ALA A 451 -7.92 -4.87 -30.04
C ALA A 451 -9.37 -4.80 -29.50
N LEU A 452 -9.59 -3.97 -28.49
CA LEU A 452 -10.89 -3.74 -27.89
C LEU A 452 -11.41 -2.39 -28.35
N GLY A 453 -12.63 -2.37 -28.91
CA GLY A 453 -13.43 -1.16 -28.98
C GLY A 453 -13.88 -0.73 -27.58
N ASN A 454 -14.59 0.40 -27.48
CA ASN A 454 -15.08 0.94 -26.21
C ASN A 454 -16.00 -0.05 -25.46
N THR A 455 -16.77 -0.87 -26.16
CA THR A 455 -17.61 -1.93 -25.56
C THR A 455 -16.76 -3.01 -24.90
N GLY A 456 -15.76 -3.52 -25.62
CA GLY A 456 -14.83 -4.52 -25.10
C GLY A 456 -14.01 -3.98 -23.93
N LEU A 457 -13.59 -2.71 -24.00
CA LEU A 457 -12.90 -2.02 -22.92
C LEU A 457 -13.77 -1.98 -21.66
N TRP A 458 -15.01 -1.50 -21.77
CA TRP A 458 -15.96 -1.41 -20.65
C TRP A 458 -16.12 -2.75 -19.94
N MET A 459 -16.43 -3.81 -20.69
CA MET A 459 -16.60 -5.15 -20.13
C MET A 459 -15.35 -5.61 -19.36
N ARG A 460 -14.15 -5.19 -19.80
CA ARG A 460 -12.88 -5.59 -19.21
C ARG A 460 -12.48 -4.77 -17.99
N ILE A 461 -12.69 -3.45 -17.99
CA ILE A 461 -12.18 -2.57 -16.93
C ILE A 461 -13.19 -2.32 -15.81
N CYS A 462 -14.50 -2.42 -16.07
CA CYS A 462 -15.56 -2.13 -15.11
C CYS A 462 -16.15 -3.37 -14.41
N GLY A 463 -15.68 -4.57 -14.79
CA GLY A 463 -15.93 -5.79 -14.02
C GLY A 463 -15.27 -5.73 -12.64
N ALA A 464 -15.83 -6.48 -11.68
CA ALA A 464 -15.23 -6.60 -10.35
C ALA A 464 -13.78 -7.10 -10.47
N ARG A 465 -12.84 -6.32 -9.92
CA ARG A 465 -11.41 -6.60 -9.97
C ARG A 465 -10.98 -7.14 -8.61
N SER A 466 -10.19 -8.21 -8.59
CA SER A 466 -9.54 -8.70 -7.38
C SER A 466 -8.08 -9.02 -7.66
N ALA A 467 -7.29 -9.25 -6.61
CA ALA A 467 -5.91 -9.71 -6.77
C ALA A 467 -5.83 -11.02 -7.57
N GLU A 468 -6.81 -11.91 -7.39
CA GLU A 468 -6.88 -13.20 -8.10
C GLU A 468 -7.18 -13.03 -9.59
N THR A 469 -8.00 -12.05 -9.99
CA THR A 469 -8.35 -11.84 -11.40
C THR A 469 -7.36 -10.94 -12.13
N ALA A 470 -6.91 -9.84 -11.51
CA ALA A 470 -6.01 -8.86 -12.13
C ALA A 470 -5.26 -8.02 -11.09
N LYS A 471 -4.25 -8.59 -10.42
CA LYS A 471 -3.39 -7.81 -9.51
C LYS A 471 -2.67 -6.65 -10.21
N LYS A 472 -2.20 -6.85 -11.44
CA LYS A 472 -1.55 -5.81 -12.26
C LYS A 472 -2.31 -5.63 -13.57
N ARG A 473 -2.51 -4.39 -14.00
CA ARG A 473 -3.27 -4.07 -15.22
C ARG A 473 -2.55 -2.98 -16.02
N PHE A 474 -2.24 -3.25 -17.27
CA PHE A 474 -1.73 -2.28 -18.24
C PHE A 474 -2.83 -2.01 -19.28
N VAL A 475 -3.16 -0.73 -19.46
CA VAL A 475 -4.18 -0.23 -20.37
C VAL A 475 -3.49 0.70 -21.36
N TRP A 476 -3.40 0.29 -22.62
CA TRP A 476 -2.81 1.06 -23.70
C TRP A 476 -3.90 1.67 -24.58
N LEU A 477 -3.78 2.99 -24.81
CA LEU A 477 -4.78 3.82 -25.45
C LEU A 477 -4.15 4.61 -26.64
N PRO A 478 -3.95 3.95 -27.80
CA PRO A 478 -3.30 4.55 -28.97
C PRO A 478 -4.12 5.57 -29.78
N HIS A 479 -5.44 5.54 -29.66
CA HIS A 479 -6.37 6.42 -30.39
C HIS A 479 -7.54 6.76 -29.47
N THR A 480 -7.24 7.43 -28.35
CA THR A 480 -8.24 7.69 -27.30
C THR A 480 -9.28 8.69 -27.79
N ASN A 481 -10.56 8.45 -27.51
CA ASN A 481 -11.62 9.46 -27.66
C ASN A 481 -12.24 9.84 -26.31
N ILE A 482 -13.20 10.76 -26.34
CA ILE A 482 -13.85 11.30 -25.14
C ILE A 482 -14.53 10.16 -24.37
N GLU A 483 -15.14 9.23 -25.08
CA GLU A 483 -15.81 8.05 -24.55
C GLU A 483 -14.83 7.13 -23.83
N THR A 484 -13.68 6.80 -24.45
CA THR A 484 -12.62 6.00 -23.81
C THR A 484 -12.16 6.65 -22.49
N SER A 485 -11.99 7.98 -22.46
CA SER A 485 -11.58 8.69 -21.25
C SER A 485 -12.60 8.55 -20.12
N LEU A 486 -13.88 8.60 -20.46
CA LEU A 486 -14.98 8.46 -19.53
C LEU A 486 -15.12 7.02 -19.00
N LEU A 487 -14.85 6.02 -19.84
CA LEU A 487 -14.82 4.62 -19.40
C LEU A 487 -13.67 4.39 -18.41
N CYS A 488 -12.47 4.88 -18.69
CA CYS A 488 -11.35 4.81 -17.77
C CYS A 488 -11.63 5.52 -16.44
N TRP A 489 -12.19 6.73 -16.49
CA TRP A 489 -12.61 7.46 -15.29
C TRP A 489 -13.68 6.72 -14.49
N SER A 490 -14.68 6.16 -15.17
CA SER A 490 -15.75 5.41 -14.54
C SER A 490 -15.24 4.15 -13.86
N ALA A 491 -14.21 3.51 -14.42
CA ALA A 491 -13.58 2.30 -13.89
C ALA A 491 -12.65 2.55 -12.68
N SER A 492 -12.23 3.79 -12.46
CA SER A 492 -11.34 4.16 -11.34
C SER A 492 -12.06 4.18 -9.99
N SER A 493 -11.31 3.99 -8.91
CA SER A 493 -11.80 4.19 -7.55
C SER A 493 -12.18 5.67 -7.33
N ASP A 494 -13.04 5.93 -6.35
CA ASP A 494 -13.44 7.32 -6.03
C ASP A 494 -12.24 8.20 -5.65
N SER A 495 -11.22 7.61 -5.02
CA SER A 495 -9.94 8.24 -4.69
C SER A 495 -9.08 8.61 -5.91
N ASP A 496 -9.21 7.90 -7.05
CA ASP A 496 -8.35 8.10 -8.24
C ASP A 496 -9.07 8.83 -9.39
N LYS A 497 -10.41 9.00 -9.31
CA LYS A 497 -11.22 9.65 -10.36
C LYS A 497 -10.72 11.05 -10.75
N SER A 498 -10.42 11.91 -9.78
CA SER A 498 -9.92 13.27 -10.06
C SER A 498 -8.59 13.24 -10.81
N ALA A 499 -7.67 12.35 -10.41
CA ALA A 499 -6.35 12.25 -10.99
C ALA A 499 -6.36 11.64 -12.41
N VAL A 500 -7.25 10.67 -12.66
CA VAL A 500 -7.48 10.13 -14.02
C VAL A 500 -8.14 11.16 -14.91
N SER A 501 -9.10 11.92 -14.41
CA SER A 501 -9.69 13.02 -15.19
C SER A 501 -8.64 14.05 -15.59
N LEU A 502 -7.79 14.47 -14.64
CA LEU A 502 -6.70 15.40 -14.90
C LEU A 502 -5.62 14.80 -15.83
N PHE A 503 -5.49 13.48 -15.88
CA PHE A 503 -4.59 12.81 -16.85
C PHE A 503 -5.07 13.02 -18.28
N PHE A 504 -6.35 12.78 -18.57
CA PHE A 504 -6.91 13.01 -19.90
C PHE A 504 -7.01 14.50 -20.28
N ASP A 505 -7.32 15.38 -19.33
CA ASP A 505 -7.31 16.82 -19.57
C ASP A 505 -5.93 17.32 -20.00
N ARG A 506 -4.87 16.93 -19.29
CA ARG A 506 -3.48 17.27 -19.67
C ARG A 506 -3.12 16.72 -21.05
N HIS A 507 -3.59 15.51 -21.38
CA HIS A 507 -3.40 14.95 -22.71
C HIS A 507 -4.07 15.79 -23.80
N SER A 508 -5.33 16.17 -23.57
CA SER A 508 -6.09 16.98 -24.53
C SER A 508 -5.49 18.38 -24.78
N ARG A 509 -4.81 18.94 -23.78
CA ARG A 509 -4.20 20.28 -23.82
C ARG A 509 -2.75 20.29 -24.30
N TYR A 510 -2.19 19.13 -24.67
CA TYR A 510 -0.77 18.98 -24.98
C TYR A 510 0.15 19.48 -23.85
N GLU A 511 -0.19 19.22 -22.59
CA GLU A 511 0.64 19.64 -21.46
C GLU A 511 1.82 18.69 -21.26
N SER A 512 3.02 19.23 -21.01
CA SER A 512 4.16 18.44 -20.53
C SER A 512 4.23 18.51 -19.01
N HIS A 513 4.30 17.37 -18.34
CA HIS A 513 4.21 17.29 -16.89
C HIS A 513 4.87 16.03 -16.34
N LEU A 514 5.50 16.13 -15.17
CA LEU A 514 5.91 15.00 -14.34
C LEU A 514 5.33 15.18 -12.94
N TRP A 515 4.72 14.12 -12.44
CA TRP A 515 4.25 13.96 -11.07
C TRP A 515 4.73 12.61 -10.57
N ASP A 516 5.29 12.58 -9.37
CA ASP A 516 5.75 11.36 -8.73
C ASP A 516 5.52 11.49 -7.24
N ASP A 517 4.73 10.59 -6.69
CA ASP A 517 4.29 10.65 -5.30
C ASP A 517 4.30 9.25 -4.69
N THR A 518 4.77 9.17 -3.46
CA THR A 518 4.86 7.96 -2.65
C THR A 518 4.36 8.31 -1.27
N THR A 519 3.59 7.43 -0.65
CA THR A 519 3.20 7.60 0.75
C THR A 519 3.27 6.27 1.44
N LEU A 520 4.22 6.12 2.36
CA LEU A 520 4.46 4.86 3.07
C LEU A 520 3.24 4.42 3.87
N VAL A 521 2.69 5.36 4.64
CA VAL A 521 1.52 5.16 5.52
C VAL A 521 0.30 4.66 4.76
N LEU A 522 0.06 5.21 3.56
CA LEU A 522 -1.09 4.83 2.74
C LEU A 522 -0.80 3.62 1.83
N ASN A 523 0.45 3.16 1.76
CA ASN A 523 0.91 2.18 0.78
C ASN A 523 0.55 2.59 -0.65
N ILE A 524 0.76 3.87 -0.96
CA ILE A 524 0.45 4.45 -2.27
C ILE A 524 1.75 4.77 -2.99
N TRP A 525 1.76 4.45 -4.27
CA TRP A 525 2.73 4.93 -5.23
C TRP A 525 2.02 5.36 -6.51
N GLN A 526 2.33 6.57 -6.97
CA GLN A 526 1.76 7.14 -8.18
C GLN A 526 2.84 7.86 -8.98
N THR A 527 2.95 7.54 -10.27
CA THR A 527 3.83 8.26 -11.19
C THR A 527 3.05 8.60 -12.44
N LYS A 528 3.09 9.87 -12.84
CA LYS A 528 2.48 10.37 -14.07
C LYS A 528 3.51 11.17 -14.84
N ILE A 529 3.71 10.81 -16.10
CA ILE A 529 4.51 11.60 -17.04
C ILE A 529 3.69 11.90 -18.28
N HIS A 530 3.91 13.08 -18.82
CA HIS A 530 3.24 13.56 -20.01
C HIS A 530 4.22 14.41 -20.82
N MET A 531 4.29 14.16 -22.12
CA MET A 531 5.17 14.86 -23.04
C MET A 531 4.38 15.29 -24.27
N ARG A 532 4.73 16.47 -24.79
CA ARG A 532 4.31 16.94 -26.11
C ARG A 532 5.53 17.25 -26.96
N PHE A 533 5.42 17.05 -28.24
CA PHE A 533 6.45 17.35 -29.22
C PHE A 533 5.83 17.49 -30.61
N PHE A 534 6.57 18.04 -31.56
CA PHE A 534 6.13 18.14 -32.95
C PHE A 534 6.58 16.94 -33.78
N VAL A 535 5.74 16.57 -34.74
CA VAL A 535 6.04 15.57 -35.77
C VAL A 535 5.63 16.09 -37.14
N LEU A 536 6.27 15.56 -38.18
CA LEU A 536 5.97 15.88 -39.57
C LEU A 536 5.06 14.79 -40.16
N ALA A 537 3.88 15.14 -40.66
CA ALA A 537 2.90 14.20 -41.21
C ALA A 537 2.58 14.52 -42.68
N ASP A 538 2.10 13.52 -43.44
CA ASP A 538 1.69 13.72 -44.83
C ASP A 538 0.27 14.33 -44.91
N LYS A 539 0.05 15.35 -45.75
CA LYS A 539 -1.28 16.00 -45.93
C LYS A 539 -2.38 15.02 -46.39
N ALA A 540 -2.00 14.00 -47.15
CA ALA A 540 -2.92 12.98 -47.64
C ALA A 540 -3.46 12.07 -46.50
N ARG A 541 -2.86 12.11 -45.31
CA ARG A 541 -3.34 11.32 -44.17
C ARG A 541 -4.52 12.00 -43.50
N ALA A 542 -5.63 11.26 -43.44
CA ALA A 542 -6.82 11.64 -42.69
C ALA A 542 -6.44 12.13 -41.28
N GLN A 543 -7.06 13.23 -40.86
CA GLN A 543 -6.92 13.70 -39.49
C GLN A 543 -7.60 12.71 -38.56
N HIS A 544 -6.88 12.31 -37.51
CA HIS A 544 -7.44 11.50 -36.44
C HIS A 544 -8.58 12.24 -35.74
N ILE A 545 -9.71 11.55 -35.55
CA ILE A 545 -10.83 12.01 -34.74
C ILE A 545 -10.65 11.42 -33.34
N GLY A 546 -10.30 12.26 -32.37
CA GLY A 546 -10.16 11.85 -30.97
C GLY A 546 -9.39 12.87 -30.13
N LEU A 547 -8.76 12.40 -29.06
CA LEU A 547 -8.04 13.21 -28.08
C LEU A 547 -6.52 13.08 -28.26
N PRO A 548 -5.77 14.19 -28.26
CA PRO A 548 -6.20 15.59 -28.36
C PRO A 548 -6.81 15.94 -29.74
N ALA A 549 -7.51 17.07 -29.80
CA ALA A 549 -7.97 17.63 -31.07
C ALA A 549 -6.78 17.88 -32.01
N PRO A 550 -6.87 17.50 -33.30
CA PRO A 550 -5.73 17.55 -34.20
C PRO A 550 -5.24 18.99 -34.39
N SER A 551 -3.97 19.23 -34.08
CA SER A 551 -3.27 20.43 -34.50
C SER A 551 -2.66 20.19 -35.88
N SER A 552 -2.92 21.05 -36.85
CA SER A 552 -2.32 21.00 -38.18
C SER A 552 -1.87 22.39 -38.58
N ALA A 553 -0.63 22.50 -39.05
CA ALA A 553 -0.16 23.68 -39.77
C ALA A 553 0.58 23.22 -41.04
N PRO A 554 0.42 23.92 -42.17
CA PRO A 554 1.12 23.58 -43.40
C PRO A 554 2.63 23.69 -43.18
N PHE A 555 3.38 22.72 -43.69
CA PHE A 555 4.84 22.85 -43.68
C PHE A 555 5.27 23.75 -44.84
N PRO A 556 6.10 24.78 -44.60
CA PRO A 556 6.48 25.74 -45.63
C PRO A 556 7.40 25.11 -46.69
N GLY A 557 7.31 25.59 -47.92
CA GLY A 557 8.10 25.13 -49.07
C GLY A 557 7.31 24.24 -50.03
N THR A 558 8.02 23.33 -50.70
CA THR A 558 7.46 22.45 -51.75
C THR A 558 6.91 21.13 -51.21
N SER A 559 7.06 20.88 -49.91
CA SER A 559 6.65 19.66 -49.24
C SER A 559 5.12 19.53 -49.15
N GLU A 560 4.57 18.37 -49.52
CA GLU A 560 3.17 18.00 -49.24
C GLU A 560 2.95 17.54 -47.78
N LYS A 561 3.83 17.99 -46.88
CA LYS A 561 3.78 17.65 -45.46
C LYS A 561 3.18 18.77 -44.63
N GLU A 562 2.81 18.43 -43.41
CA GLU A 562 2.28 19.32 -42.40
C GLU A 562 2.95 19.04 -41.05
N ILE A 563 3.05 20.06 -40.23
CA ILE A 563 3.52 19.93 -38.87
C ILE A 563 2.32 19.72 -37.94
N ARG A 564 2.38 18.66 -37.14
CA ARG A 564 1.34 18.30 -36.17
C ARG A 564 1.98 18.09 -34.80
N ARG A 565 1.26 18.39 -33.73
CA ARG A 565 1.66 18.06 -32.36
C ARG A 565 1.32 16.61 -32.07
N ALA A 566 2.28 15.90 -31.51
CA ALA A 566 2.09 14.61 -30.87
C ALA A 566 2.00 14.80 -29.35
N SER A 567 1.36 13.84 -28.69
CA SER A 567 1.34 13.80 -27.23
C SER A 567 1.35 12.37 -26.72
N MET A 568 2.12 12.11 -25.67
CA MET A 568 2.24 10.78 -25.07
C MET A 568 2.36 10.91 -23.56
N GLY A 569 1.82 9.97 -22.83
CA GLY A 569 1.96 9.95 -21.38
C GLY A 569 1.54 8.64 -20.76
N PHE A 570 2.05 8.36 -19.56
CA PHE A 570 1.55 7.28 -18.74
C PHE A 570 1.24 7.75 -17.34
N ARG A 571 0.28 7.07 -16.71
CA ARG A 571 -0.05 7.18 -15.29
C ARG A 571 -0.03 5.80 -14.68
N PHE A 572 0.70 5.67 -13.59
CA PHE A 572 0.59 4.55 -12.68
C PHE A 572 -0.13 4.96 -11.40
N ASP A 573 -0.93 4.03 -10.91
CA ASP A 573 -1.51 4.01 -9.58
C ASP A 573 -1.32 2.62 -9.00
N GLY A 574 -0.67 2.50 -7.84
CA GLY A 574 -0.27 1.21 -7.29
C GLY A 574 0.22 1.26 -5.86
N ASP A 575 0.68 0.11 -5.39
CA ASP A 575 1.23 -0.05 -4.05
C ASP A 575 2.76 0.08 -4.00
N LEU A 576 3.30 0.42 -2.84
CA LEU A 576 4.75 0.53 -2.65
C LEU A 576 5.47 -0.80 -2.82
N PHE A 577 4.77 -1.93 -2.70
CA PHE A 577 5.36 -3.26 -2.82
C PHE A 577 5.53 -3.75 -4.27
N ASP A 578 5.07 -2.97 -5.28
CA ASP A 578 4.98 -3.38 -6.69
C ASP A 578 4.29 -4.75 -6.83
N ARG A 579 3.22 -4.97 -6.07
CA ARG A 579 2.38 -6.17 -6.16
C ARG A 579 1.09 -5.89 -6.91
N TYR A 580 0.55 -4.69 -6.71
CA TYR A 580 -0.72 -4.25 -7.28
C TYR A 580 -0.56 -2.90 -7.95
N TRP A 581 -0.95 -2.80 -9.22
CA TRP A 581 -0.98 -1.52 -9.90
C TRP A 581 -1.88 -1.52 -11.13
N THR A 582 -2.22 -0.31 -11.55
CA THR A 582 -2.86 0.02 -12.82
C THR A 582 -1.97 1.01 -13.55
N CYS A 583 -1.70 0.75 -14.83
CA CYS A 583 -0.96 1.65 -15.69
C CYS A 583 -1.83 2.02 -16.89
N HIS A 584 -2.10 3.31 -17.05
CA HIS A 584 -2.73 3.86 -18.25
C HIS A 584 -1.63 4.49 -19.10
N PHE A 585 -1.47 4.04 -20.35
CA PHE A 585 -0.57 4.64 -21.31
C PHE A 585 -1.37 5.18 -22.49
N ILE A 586 -1.37 6.51 -22.62
CA ILE A 586 -2.04 7.23 -23.69
C ILE A 586 -1.02 7.73 -24.69
N GLN A 587 -1.32 7.57 -25.97
CA GLN A 587 -0.48 8.10 -27.04
C GLN A 587 -1.36 8.67 -28.14
N TYR A 588 -0.91 9.79 -28.69
CA TYR A 588 -1.41 10.42 -29.89
C TYR A 588 -0.22 10.72 -30.77
N LEU A 589 -0.09 9.93 -31.83
CA LEU A 589 0.97 10.03 -32.82
C LEU A 589 0.32 10.14 -34.20
N PRO A 590 0.32 11.32 -34.84
CA PRO A 590 -0.35 11.54 -36.12
C PRO A 590 0.06 10.58 -37.25
N ASN A 591 1.24 9.98 -37.16
CA ASN A 591 1.76 9.05 -38.17
C ASN A 591 1.70 7.57 -37.78
N LEU A 592 1.15 7.25 -36.60
CA LEU A 592 1.10 5.89 -36.12
C LEU A 592 0.22 5.04 -37.03
N ARG A 593 0.84 4.05 -37.69
CA ARG A 593 0.12 2.95 -38.32
C ARG A 593 0.14 1.77 -37.38
N LEU A 594 -1.03 1.26 -37.02
CA LEU A 594 -1.09 -0.05 -36.37
C LEU A 594 -0.89 -1.12 -37.45
N LYS A 595 -0.19 -2.21 -37.15
CA LYS A 595 -0.06 -3.35 -38.08
C LYS A 595 -1.47 -3.80 -38.49
N ASN A 596 -1.70 -3.94 -39.80
CA ASN A 596 -2.99 -4.25 -40.46
C ASN A 596 -3.99 -3.07 -40.60
N ASP A 597 -3.52 -1.82 -40.70
CA ASP A 597 -4.35 -0.64 -41.01
C ASP A 597 -4.68 -0.48 -42.52
N ASP A 598 -4.43 -1.53 -43.34
CA ASP A 598 -4.89 -1.55 -44.73
C ASP A 598 -6.41 -1.64 -44.75
N ARG A 599 -7.03 -0.56 -45.23
CA ARG A 599 -8.48 -0.34 -45.27
C ARG A 599 -9.25 -1.34 -46.15
N ASP A 600 -8.56 -2.27 -46.80
CA ASP A 600 -9.10 -3.21 -47.79
C ASP A 600 -9.31 -4.63 -47.26
N VAL A 601 -8.95 -4.94 -46.00
CA VAL A 601 -9.20 -6.27 -45.44
C VAL A 601 -10.40 -6.23 -44.50
N VAL A 602 -11.48 -6.93 -44.89
CA VAL A 602 -12.78 -7.08 -44.17
C VAL A 602 -12.64 -7.69 -42.76
N ASN A 603 -11.42 -7.98 -42.30
CA ASN A 603 -11.13 -8.43 -40.94
C ASN A 603 -9.66 -8.16 -40.58
N PRO A 604 -9.26 -6.91 -40.27
CA PRO A 604 -7.91 -6.65 -39.81
C PRO A 604 -7.85 -7.12 -38.35
N GLN A 605 -7.24 -8.29 -38.11
CA GLN A 605 -6.73 -8.60 -36.79
C GLN A 605 -5.65 -7.56 -36.46
N ARG A 606 -6.07 -6.39 -35.96
CA ARG A 606 -5.18 -5.31 -35.53
C ARG A 606 -4.34 -5.85 -34.39
N SER A 607 -3.06 -6.12 -34.67
CA SER A 607 -2.20 -6.84 -33.75
C SER A 607 -1.58 -5.89 -32.73
N TRP A 608 -1.41 -6.41 -31.51
CA TRP A 608 -0.67 -5.74 -30.45
C TRP A 608 0.79 -5.55 -30.88
N ASP A 609 1.13 -4.35 -31.34
CA ASP A 609 2.50 -3.99 -31.76
C ASP A 609 3.32 -3.34 -30.64
N PHE A 610 2.88 -3.54 -29.39
CA PHE A 610 3.66 -3.12 -28.23
C PHE A 610 4.70 -4.21 -27.96
N GLU A 611 5.84 -4.11 -28.66
CA GLU A 611 6.98 -5.01 -28.54
C GLU A 611 7.61 -4.92 -27.15
N PHE A 612 7.19 -5.79 -26.23
CA PHE A 612 7.88 -5.98 -24.95
C PHE A 612 9.20 -6.77 -25.09
N TYR A 613 9.57 -7.17 -26.32
CA TYR A 613 10.68 -8.06 -26.58
C TYR A 613 11.96 -7.27 -26.86
N THR A 614 13.01 -7.59 -26.12
CA THR A 614 14.27 -6.86 -26.21
C THR A 614 15.30 -7.47 -27.18
N ASP A 615 15.03 -8.62 -27.79
CA ASP A 615 16.06 -9.37 -28.55
C ASP A 615 15.63 -9.93 -29.92
N GLY A 616 14.45 -9.57 -30.43
CA GLY A 616 13.95 -10.10 -31.70
C GLY A 616 13.63 -11.61 -31.66
N SER A 617 13.74 -12.27 -30.49
CA SER A 617 13.25 -13.62 -30.31
C SER A 617 11.74 -13.57 -30.07
N ASN A 618 10.98 -14.22 -30.95
CA ASN A 618 9.52 -14.37 -30.86
C ASN A 618 9.09 -15.30 -29.70
N ARG A 619 9.74 -15.21 -28.53
CA ARG A 619 9.42 -16.05 -27.37
C ARG A 619 8.49 -15.27 -26.42
N PRO A 620 7.20 -15.64 -26.32
CA PRO A 620 6.19 -14.96 -25.48
C PRO A 620 6.41 -15.11 -23.95
N GLN A 621 7.64 -15.31 -23.47
CA GLN A 621 7.95 -15.69 -22.10
C GLN A 621 8.51 -14.57 -21.20
N ASP A 622 8.82 -13.41 -21.78
CA ASP A 622 9.53 -12.35 -21.07
C ASP A 622 8.56 -11.46 -20.28
N LYS A 623 8.16 -11.98 -19.11
CA LYS A 623 7.31 -11.34 -18.07
C LYS A 623 8.01 -10.18 -17.36
N HIS A 624 8.91 -9.46 -18.03
CA HIS A 624 9.72 -8.40 -17.43
C HIS A 624 8.94 -7.11 -17.22
N TRP A 625 8.01 -6.80 -18.12
CA TRP A 625 7.11 -5.64 -17.99
C TRP A 625 6.15 -5.74 -16.80
N TRP A 626 6.00 -6.92 -16.18
CA TRP A 626 5.27 -7.05 -14.92
C TRP A 626 5.93 -6.29 -13.77
N GLN A 627 7.22 -5.99 -13.89
CA GLN A 627 7.92 -5.15 -12.93
C GLN A 627 7.74 -3.68 -13.32
N ARG A 628 7.19 -2.89 -12.39
CA ARG A 628 6.89 -1.47 -12.57
C ARG A 628 8.08 -0.70 -13.12
N LYS A 629 9.23 -0.82 -12.46
CA LYS A 629 10.47 -0.11 -12.82
C LYS A 629 10.94 -0.41 -14.25
N VAL A 630 10.71 -1.62 -14.74
CA VAL A 630 11.04 -2.00 -16.12
C VAL A 630 10.05 -1.38 -17.09
N LEU A 631 8.74 -1.45 -16.79
CA LEU A 631 7.70 -0.88 -17.64
C LEU A 631 7.79 0.65 -17.73
N GLU A 632 8.05 1.34 -16.62
CA GLU A 632 8.30 2.79 -16.59
C GLU A 632 9.41 3.21 -17.57
N LEU A 633 10.57 2.55 -17.50
CA LEU A 633 11.70 2.84 -18.37
C LEU A 633 11.41 2.52 -19.83
N HIS A 634 10.69 1.41 -20.08
CA HIS A 634 10.30 1.03 -21.43
C HIS A 634 9.33 2.05 -22.05
N LEU A 635 8.32 2.50 -21.29
CA LEU A 635 7.37 3.52 -21.73
C LEU A 635 8.07 4.87 -21.95
N LEU A 636 8.96 5.26 -21.05
CA LEU A 636 9.76 6.47 -21.22
C LEU A 636 10.63 6.41 -22.47
N HIS A 637 11.36 5.31 -22.68
CA HIS A 637 12.16 5.10 -23.88
C HIS A 637 11.31 5.24 -25.15
N ARG A 638 10.12 4.62 -25.19
CA ARG A 638 9.19 4.73 -26.33
C ARG A 638 8.77 6.18 -26.60
N MET A 639 8.48 6.94 -25.55
CA MET A 639 8.11 8.36 -25.67
C MET A 639 9.28 9.20 -26.22
N LEU A 640 10.50 8.98 -25.70
CA LEU A 640 11.68 9.71 -26.16
C LEU A 640 12.06 9.35 -27.60
N SER A 641 12.03 8.07 -27.97
CA SER A 641 12.29 7.63 -29.35
C SER A 641 11.35 8.27 -30.36
N ALA A 642 10.06 8.42 -30.01
CA ALA A 642 9.09 9.11 -30.85
C ALA A 642 9.38 10.62 -30.97
N ALA A 643 9.82 11.26 -29.88
CA ALA A 643 10.22 12.67 -29.89
C ALA A 643 11.50 12.90 -30.71
N VAL A 644 12.50 12.03 -30.57
CA VAL A 644 13.74 12.06 -31.37
C VAL A 644 13.41 11.92 -32.84
N ALA A 645 12.65 10.89 -33.23
CA ALA A 645 12.26 10.67 -34.62
C ALA A 645 11.53 11.89 -35.21
N GLY A 646 10.55 12.45 -34.48
CA GLY A 646 9.85 13.66 -34.90
C GLY A 646 10.79 14.86 -35.11
N SER A 647 11.74 15.06 -34.20
CA SER A 647 12.73 16.15 -34.29
C SER A 647 13.69 15.99 -35.47
N VAL A 648 14.12 14.75 -35.75
CA VAL A 648 14.98 14.40 -36.90
C VAL A 648 14.25 14.68 -38.21
N ASP A 649 13.00 14.23 -38.33
CA ASP A 649 12.19 14.41 -39.54
C ASP A 649 11.99 15.89 -39.86
N ILE A 650 11.67 16.71 -38.85
CA ILE A 650 11.50 18.17 -39.00
C ILE A 650 12.81 18.80 -39.45
N LEU A 651 13.92 18.54 -38.73
CA LEU A 651 15.21 19.15 -39.05
C LEU A 651 15.71 18.76 -40.45
N THR A 652 15.55 17.50 -40.82
CA THR A 652 15.94 16.97 -42.13
C THR A 652 15.12 17.59 -43.25
N GLN A 653 13.80 17.74 -43.05
CA GLN A 653 12.95 18.38 -44.05
C GLN A 653 13.31 19.87 -44.22
N ILE A 654 13.56 20.61 -43.13
CA ILE A 654 13.98 22.02 -43.23
C ILE A 654 15.30 22.14 -44.00
N ARG A 655 16.30 21.29 -43.68
CA ARG A 655 17.57 21.27 -44.41
C ARG A 655 17.39 21.03 -45.91
N LYS A 656 16.50 20.09 -46.26
CA LYS A 656 16.18 19.77 -47.65
C LYS A 656 15.55 20.96 -48.39
N GLU A 657 14.56 21.63 -47.79
CA GLU A 657 13.93 22.81 -48.41
C GLU A 657 14.89 24.00 -48.52
N LEU A 658 15.86 24.12 -47.61
CA LEU A 658 16.91 25.13 -47.66
C LEU A 658 18.07 24.77 -48.63
N GLY A 659 18.01 23.61 -49.29
CA GLY A 659 19.04 23.17 -50.24
C GLY A 659 20.36 22.76 -49.59
N ILE A 660 20.36 22.45 -48.29
CA ILE A 660 21.53 21.97 -47.55
C ILE A 660 21.64 20.45 -47.81
N GLY A 661 22.72 20.01 -48.44
CA GLY A 661 22.98 18.58 -48.68
C GLY A 661 23.08 17.79 -47.37
N GLU A 662 22.65 16.52 -47.37
CA GLU A 662 22.62 15.65 -46.18
C GLU A 662 23.99 15.48 -45.48
N SER A 663 25.10 15.70 -46.21
CA SER A 663 26.48 15.60 -45.72
C SER A 663 27.11 16.93 -45.28
N ALA A 664 26.42 18.07 -45.42
CA ALA A 664 26.94 19.36 -45.04
C ALA A 664 26.83 19.57 -43.52
N LEU A 665 27.98 19.51 -42.83
CA LEU A 665 28.07 19.74 -41.37
C LEU A 665 27.94 21.22 -40.99
N SER A 666 28.09 22.14 -41.95
CA SER A 666 28.09 23.59 -41.71
C SER A 666 26.94 24.28 -42.42
N PHE A 667 26.22 25.14 -41.67
CA PHE A 667 25.18 26.02 -42.20
C PHE A 667 25.73 27.21 -43.01
N SER A 668 27.06 27.33 -43.13
CA SER A 668 27.75 28.39 -43.87
C SER A 668 27.54 28.38 -45.38
N ILE A 669 26.85 27.37 -45.93
CA ILE A 669 26.49 27.28 -47.36
C ILE A 669 25.30 28.20 -47.69
N LEU A 670 24.53 28.63 -46.68
CA LEU A 670 23.41 29.54 -46.85
C LEU A 670 23.91 30.96 -47.18
N ASN A 671 23.40 31.58 -48.25
CA ASN A 671 23.79 32.92 -48.70
C ASN A 671 22.60 33.90 -48.77
N SER A 672 22.90 35.21 -48.79
CA SER A 672 21.88 36.29 -48.83
C SER A 672 21.01 36.28 -50.10
N GLN A 673 21.54 35.74 -51.21
CA GLN A 673 20.81 35.58 -52.46
C GLN A 673 19.73 34.48 -52.39
N ALA A 674 19.98 33.37 -51.69
CA ALA A 674 18.99 32.32 -51.44
C ALA A 674 17.87 32.82 -50.51
N HIS A 675 18.21 33.60 -49.49
CA HIS A 675 17.25 34.26 -48.61
C HIS A 675 16.31 35.21 -49.37
N SER A 676 16.84 36.00 -50.31
CA SER A 676 16.05 36.97 -51.08
C SER A 676 14.97 36.31 -51.98
N ARG A 677 15.16 35.05 -52.38
CA ARG A 677 14.21 34.30 -53.22
C ARG A 677 13.06 33.66 -52.42
N SER A 678 13.22 33.45 -51.12
CA SER A 678 12.24 32.73 -50.29
C SER A 678 12.08 33.30 -48.87
N ARG A 679 12.15 34.63 -48.74
CA ARG A 679 12.11 35.35 -47.45
C ARG A 679 10.95 34.96 -46.52
N HIS A 680 9.76 34.66 -47.07
CA HIS A 680 8.59 34.25 -46.27
C HIS A 680 8.79 32.86 -45.63
N SER A 681 9.32 31.89 -46.37
CA SER A 681 9.48 30.53 -45.86
C SER A 681 10.58 30.44 -44.79
N TRP A 682 11.60 31.31 -44.85
CA TRP A 682 12.65 31.37 -43.83
C TRP A 682 12.12 31.78 -42.46
N GLN A 683 11.22 32.77 -42.40
CA GLN A 683 10.57 33.17 -41.15
C GLN A 683 9.70 32.04 -40.58
N GLU A 684 8.98 31.32 -41.45
CA GLU A 684 8.17 30.18 -41.03
C GLU A 684 9.05 29.02 -40.52
N TYR A 685 10.21 28.75 -41.14
CA TYR A 685 11.17 27.78 -40.62
C TYR A 685 11.74 28.20 -39.26
N GLU A 686 12.08 29.48 -39.06
CA GLU A 686 12.53 30.00 -37.76
C GLU A 686 11.48 29.76 -36.67
N HIS A 687 10.19 30.04 -36.95
CA HIS A 687 9.10 29.80 -36.01
C HIS A 687 8.91 28.32 -35.68
N ILE A 688 8.99 27.44 -36.69
CA ILE A 688 8.90 25.99 -36.49
C ILE A 688 10.07 25.49 -35.62
N LEU A 689 11.30 25.93 -35.92
CA LEU A 689 12.49 25.55 -35.17
C LEU A 689 12.41 26.03 -33.72
N GLN A 690 11.95 27.26 -33.48
CA GLN A 690 11.75 27.79 -32.14
C GLN A 690 10.73 26.95 -31.35
N ALA A 691 9.55 26.69 -31.93
CA ALA A 691 8.51 25.91 -31.26
C ALA A 691 8.96 24.47 -30.96
N ALA A 692 9.68 23.83 -31.88
CA ALA A 692 10.24 22.50 -31.67
C ALA A 692 11.34 22.52 -30.59
N GLU A 693 12.24 23.50 -30.60
CA GLU A 693 13.28 23.67 -29.58
C GLU A 693 12.69 23.85 -28.17
N GLU A 694 11.64 24.66 -28.03
CA GLU A 694 10.94 24.89 -26.77
C GLU A 694 10.34 23.59 -26.21
N ASP A 695 9.76 22.74 -27.07
CA ASP A 695 9.21 21.45 -26.70
C ASP A 695 10.30 20.47 -26.25
N LEU A 696 11.40 20.39 -26.99
CA LEU A 696 12.56 19.57 -26.60
C LEU A 696 13.16 20.05 -25.28
N THR A 697 13.24 21.36 -25.07
CA THR A 697 13.69 21.96 -23.81
C THR A 697 12.76 21.58 -22.65
N SER A 698 11.45 21.58 -22.88
CA SER A 698 10.46 21.14 -21.88
C SER A 698 10.61 19.65 -21.54
N ILE A 699 10.86 18.79 -22.54
CA ILE A 699 11.11 17.36 -22.32
C ILE A 699 12.38 17.17 -21.48
N LEU A 700 13.48 17.84 -21.82
CA LEU A 700 14.74 17.73 -21.08
C LEU A 700 14.61 18.21 -19.62
N LYS A 701 13.87 19.28 -19.36
CA LYS A 701 13.54 19.70 -17.98
C LYS A 701 12.73 18.63 -17.23
N THR A 702 11.85 17.93 -17.92
CA THR A 702 11.06 16.82 -17.36
C THR A 702 11.98 15.64 -17.02
N LEU A 703 12.96 15.36 -17.87
CA LEU A 703 13.96 14.31 -17.65
C LEU A 703 14.89 14.60 -16.47
N GLN A 704 15.31 15.85 -16.29
CA GLN A 704 16.10 16.23 -15.10
C GLN A 704 15.38 15.88 -13.79
N LYS A 705 14.08 16.17 -13.70
CA LYS A 705 13.26 15.77 -12.54
C LYS A 705 13.09 14.25 -12.45
N TRP A 706 12.99 13.57 -13.60
CA TRP A 706 12.91 12.11 -13.63
C TRP A 706 14.17 11.45 -13.06
N ASP A 707 15.36 12.02 -13.32
CA ASP A 707 16.62 11.47 -12.86
C ASP A 707 16.82 11.64 -11.35
N THR A 708 16.31 12.73 -10.77
CA THR A 708 16.40 13.00 -9.31
C THR A 708 15.31 12.30 -8.49
N ARG A 709 14.19 11.91 -9.10
CA ARG A 709 12.99 11.42 -8.39
C ARG A 709 13.26 10.33 -7.35
N GLU A 710 14.15 9.39 -7.63
CA GLU A 710 14.46 8.29 -6.70
C GLU A 710 15.18 8.81 -5.46
N TYR A 711 16.02 9.84 -5.61
CA TYR A 711 16.63 10.54 -4.49
C TYR A 711 15.59 11.36 -3.72
N ASP A 712 14.72 12.08 -4.44
CA ASP A 712 13.70 12.97 -3.87
C ASP A 712 12.67 12.22 -3.00
N ARG A 713 12.39 10.94 -3.30
CA ARG A 713 11.53 10.06 -2.47
C ARG A 713 12.09 9.76 -1.06
N GLY A 714 13.38 9.97 -0.83
CA GLY A 714 14.02 9.75 0.46
C GLY A 714 13.75 8.33 1.05
N PRO A 715 13.12 8.23 2.24
CA PRO A 715 12.80 6.95 2.88
C PRO A 715 11.60 6.22 2.26
N GLU A 716 10.75 6.88 1.45
CA GLU A 716 9.51 6.31 0.91
C GLU A 716 9.70 5.60 -0.44
N LYS A 717 10.88 5.03 -0.66
CA LYS A 717 11.20 4.31 -1.89
C LYS A 717 10.35 3.03 -2.01
N PRO A 718 9.73 2.77 -3.17
CA PRO A 718 9.04 1.50 -3.43
C PRO A 718 9.97 0.30 -3.21
N ARG A 719 9.41 -0.82 -2.75
CA ARG A 719 10.12 -2.08 -2.49
C ARG A 719 10.95 -2.53 -3.68
N TRP A 720 12.19 -2.89 -3.40
CA TRP A 720 13.10 -3.47 -4.37
C TRP A 720 13.99 -4.50 -3.67
N THR A 721 13.74 -5.79 -3.90
CA THR A 721 14.46 -6.85 -3.19
C THR A 721 15.75 -7.27 -3.92
N ARG A 722 16.64 -7.98 -3.21
CA ARG A 722 17.83 -8.62 -3.83
C ARG A 722 17.46 -9.58 -4.96
N ASN A 723 16.32 -10.26 -4.84
CA ASN A 723 15.83 -11.17 -5.86
C ASN A 723 15.33 -10.41 -7.10
N ASP A 724 14.64 -9.28 -6.88
CA ASP A 724 14.22 -8.40 -7.97
C ASP A 724 15.43 -7.80 -8.68
N GLU A 725 16.42 -7.33 -7.93
CA GLU A 725 17.70 -6.85 -8.47
C GLU A 725 18.37 -7.92 -9.33
N LYS A 726 18.58 -9.13 -8.80
CA LYS A 726 19.20 -10.24 -9.54
C LYS A 726 18.46 -10.57 -10.82
N LYS A 727 17.13 -10.47 -10.83
CA LYS A 727 16.28 -10.87 -11.95
C LYS A 727 16.13 -9.77 -13.01
N TYR A 728 16.05 -8.50 -12.61
CA TYR A 728 15.64 -7.41 -13.50
C TYR A 728 16.76 -6.40 -13.80
N ARG A 729 17.90 -6.44 -13.09
CA ARG A 729 19.02 -5.50 -13.29
C ARG A 729 19.46 -5.40 -14.74
N GLY A 730 19.56 -6.52 -15.46
CA GLY A 730 19.96 -6.53 -16.88
C GLY A 730 19.03 -5.70 -17.76
N HIS A 731 17.72 -5.89 -17.61
CA HIS A 731 16.71 -5.13 -18.38
C HIS A 731 16.68 -3.66 -17.98
N ILE A 732 16.79 -3.37 -16.68
CA ILE A 732 16.85 -1.99 -16.17
C ILE A 732 18.06 -1.26 -16.73
N ASN A 733 19.25 -1.88 -16.68
CA ASN A 733 20.46 -1.27 -17.22
C ASN A 733 20.33 -1.04 -18.73
N LYS A 734 19.79 -2.00 -19.47
CA LYS A 734 19.53 -1.85 -20.91
C LYS A 734 18.62 -0.65 -21.20
N PHE A 735 17.43 -0.60 -20.58
CA PHE A 735 16.48 0.49 -20.85
C PHE A 735 16.97 1.83 -20.31
N ARG A 736 17.72 1.85 -19.20
CA ARG A 736 18.37 3.05 -18.70
C ARG A 736 19.37 3.58 -19.73
N SER A 737 20.30 2.77 -20.21
CA SER A 737 21.26 3.18 -21.24
C SER A 737 20.58 3.60 -22.55
N GLN A 738 19.49 2.94 -22.95
CA GLN A 738 18.70 3.36 -24.11
C GLN A 738 18.01 4.71 -23.88
N THR A 739 17.46 4.94 -22.70
CA THR A 739 16.80 6.21 -22.33
C THR A 739 17.82 7.35 -22.25
N GLU A 740 18.96 7.13 -21.60
CA GLU A 740 20.08 8.08 -21.52
C GLU A 740 20.59 8.45 -22.93
N ARG A 741 20.72 7.47 -23.81
CA ARG A 741 21.10 7.72 -25.21
C ARG A 741 20.06 8.57 -25.93
N GLN A 742 18.76 8.25 -25.81
CA GLN A 742 17.71 9.07 -26.42
C GLN A 742 17.67 10.49 -25.84
N ALA A 743 17.93 10.65 -24.53
CA ALA A 743 18.03 11.96 -23.91
C ALA A 743 19.19 12.79 -24.50
N TRP A 744 20.36 12.17 -24.69
CA TRP A 744 21.50 12.80 -25.35
C TRP A 744 21.22 13.15 -26.82
N ASP A 745 20.56 12.25 -27.56
CA ASP A 745 20.14 12.53 -28.94
C ASP A 745 19.18 13.74 -28.99
N LEU A 746 18.25 13.87 -28.03
CA LEU A 746 17.37 15.05 -27.90
C LEU A 746 18.15 16.34 -27.63
N GLU A 747 19.18 16.31 -26.80
CA GLU A 747 20.05 17.49 -26.55
C GLU A 747 20.74 17.94 -27.83
N ILE A 748 21.31 16.99 -28.58
CA ILE A 748 21.94 17.27 -29.88
C ILE A 748 20.94 17.87 -30.86
N HIS A 749 19.73 17.29 -30.96
CA HIS A 749 18.72 17.80 -31.89
C HIS A 749 18.21 19.19 -31.49
N ARG A 750 18.02 19.45 -30.19
CA ARG A 750 17.72 20.80 -29.68
C ARG A 750 18.80 21.79 -30.07
N ASP A 751 20.07 21.45 -29.85
CA ASP A 751 21.19 22.36 -30.12
C ASP A 751 21.38 22.59 -31.62
N ASN A 752 21.16 21.56 -32.45
CA ASN A 752 21.15 21.69 -33.90
C ASN A 752 20.00 22.58 -34.41
N MET A 753 18.81 22.47 -33.82
CA MET A 753 17.67 23.35 -34.14
C MET A 753 17.96 24.80 -33.75
N ARG A 754 18.54 25.01 -32.56
CA ARG A 754 18.97 26.33 -32.08
C ARG A 754 20.01 26.96 -33.01
N ASN A 755 21.08 26.23 -33.33
CA ASN A 755 22.16 26.71 -34.19
C ASN A 755 21.65 27.06 -35.59
N LEU A 756 20.76 26.25 -36.17
CA LEU A 756 20.14 26.55 -37.45
C LEU A 756 19.28 27.82 -37.36
N ARG A 757 18.44 27.96 -36.34
CA ARG A 757 17.61 29.16 -36.12
C ARG A 757 18.47 30.42 -35.99
N GLU A 758 19.55 30.38 -35.20
CA GLU A 758 20.47 31.51 -35.02
C GLU A 758 21.17 31.88 -36.33
N THR A 759 21.54 30.88 -37.14
CA THR A 759 22.13 31.11 -38.47
C THR A 759 21.12 31.79 -39.41
N LEU A 760 19.87 31.31 -39.47
CA LEU A 760 18.81 31.92 -40.27
C LEU A 760 18.57 33.38 -39.84
N THR A 761 18.53 33.62 -38.52
CA THR A 761 18.34 34.96 -37.95
C THR A 761 19.48 35.89 -38.34
N THR A 762 20.73 35.44 -38.23
CA THR A 762 21.92 36.22 -38.58
C THR A 762 21.96 36.56 -40.08
N ILE A 763 21.61 35.61 -40.95
CA ILE A 763 21.56 35.86 -42.41
C ILE A 763 20.46 36.86 -42.74
N ARG A 764 19.31 36.77 -42.06
CA ARG A 764 18.19 37.69 -42.22
C ARG A 764 18.54 39.11 -41.77
N GLU A 765 19.31 39.26 -40.69
CA GLU A 765 19.81 40.55 -40.22
C GLU A 765 20.80 41.16 -41.20
N LYS A 766 21.80 40.38 -41.67
CA LYS A 766 22.73 40.84 -42.71
C LYS A 766 22.01 41.28 -43.99
N ALA A 767 21.02 40.51 -44.45
CA ALA A 767 20.22 40.87 -45.62
C ALA A 767 19.23 42.03 -45.40
N ARG A 768 19.12 42.58 -44.19
CA ARG A 768 18.42 43.85 -43.90
C ARG A 768 19.37 45.03 -43.81
N GLU A 769 20.64 44.78 -43.48
CA GLU A 769 21.70 45.79 -43.38
C GLU A 769 22.35 46.08 -44.74
N ASP A 770 22.39 45.07 -45.64
CA ASP A 770 22.67 45.19 -47.07
C ASP A 770 21.44 45.70 -47.85
#